data_AF-A0A915ZC54-F1
#
_entry.id   AF-A0A915ZC54-F1
#
_cell.length_a   1.000
_cell.length_b   1.000
_cell.length_c   1.000
_cell.angle_alpha   90.00
_cell.angle_beta   90.00
_cell.angle_gamma   90.00
#
_symmetry.space_group_name_H-M   'P 1'
#
loop_
_entity.id
_entity.type
_entity.pdbx_description
1 polymer ?
#
loop_
_entity_poly.entity_id
_entity_poly.type
_entity_poly.pdbx_seq_one_letter_code
_entity_poly.pdbx_strand_id
1 'polypeptide(L)'
;MEKNNISIKKDNIQIEKNKKIIGEGKTIAEIVGETIFFKHRKFLRSLNLLYIDQVLDMDGKTLLTWCQLYSRKFIQNTVSGNQHIQPAIYNIIKEIICEENSLSLKSQFIQQPVTSHLKGFNLMPIIFPNIEQYQIVMYKEGSSLAFGRFLNINEVNQQIKIQHLVRKSDVNEKNLILEFCKGCNRGIFSSSLSKPICYLSISSHNVFFIRHNSLKRNSFKEGFKLLGNQFQELNKVLELHLHFQLHPHLYIPPDIRHHEYMCLYKFNIIDNYIDLSIDKPHLYYIKQKLETYVEREFHCYTDGSVKDLGKPSISLVYGTTFYTPQKQFIDQFYSSGENNISVVKSELLPLLISLIVMPKQSTVHIFTDNDQNFSTFHKLQSKNFKITPRQYFKMINNGILWQIIMEIIEILSLNITLFKVQAHAEDIYNNFVDQQVARIHDEVDLHSINIRNQPLQLIRYIPSWNNVIIEKPLRKFLRLTTNVTNLEKFLNLNRNAKYRQLDIDIKNTFSLLKGEEGSLYTTFAENKIRRRKIQLMIEELPCIHQIQKSLNSLYKDRLCPICENEEEDFNHIWLCVDRSLDMLTLVSSTKTALKESILSHIDNNETHIDNQEINDLDIWDINIDNNKFTFIDLIKGFIPKNLSHFIDRFSKQKKLTSKILYQFRMKMGHHIFHEYWLKRCQEMEKKDKDLGINKNLKKRHYGVDCLYRLRQQSTINKYEDLIGIRNNIYYGSDILGYYDSCTP
;
A
#
# COMPACT_ATOMS: atom_id res chain seq x y z
N MET A 1 -10.14 -5.84 0.47
CA MET A 1 -11.19 -4.80 0.29
C MET A 1 -10.86 -4.07 -0.99
N GLU A 2 -11.80 -4.01 -1.92
CA GLU A 2 -11.63 -3.34 -3.21
C GLU A 2 -12.72 -2.29 -3.39
N LYS A 3 -12.34 -1.06 -3.73
CA LYS A 3 -13.27 0.00 -4.10
C LYS A 3 -12.54 1.02 -4.99
N ASN A 4 -13.15 1.39 -6.12
CA ASN A 4 -12.59 2.35 -7.08
C ASN A 4 -11.16 1.98 -7.53
N ASN A 5 -10.94 0.72 -7.93
CA ASN A 5 -9.64 0.17 -8.36
C ASN A 5 -8.54 0.19 -7.29
N ILE A 6 -8.84 0.63 -6.07
CA ILE A 6 -7.92 0.58 -4.93
C ILE A 6 -8.20 -0.70 -4.17
N SER A 7 -7.19 -1.55 -4.08
CA SER A 7 -7.22 -2.76 -3.29
C SER A 7 -6.32 -2.60 -2.07
N ILE A 8 -6.78 -3.11 -0.94
CA ILE A 8 -5.92 -3.43 0.18
C ILE A 8 -5.94 -4.95 0.27
N LYS A 9 -4.84 -5.57 -0.18
CA LYS A 9 -4.59 -6.99 0.06
C LYS A 9 -4.33 -7.13 1.56
N LYS A 10 -5.28 -7.74 2.25
CA LYS A 10 -5.01 -8.31 3.56
C LYS A 10 -4.33 -9.63 3.26
N ASP A 11 -3.11 -9.84 3.73
CA ASP A 11 -2.69 -11.22 3.93
C ASP A 11 -3.72 -11.84 4.87
N ASN A 12 -4.50 -12.81 4.34
CA ASN A 12 -5.52 -13.56 5.08
C ASN A 12 -4.95 -14.33 6.29
N ILE A 13 -3.68 -14.13 6.61
CA ILE A 13 -2.90 -14.90 7.56
C ILE A 13 -2.97 -14.33 8.98
N GLN A 14 -3.28 -13.04 9.20
CA GLN A 14 -2.95 -12.40 10.50
C GLN A 14 -4.08 -11.82 11.37
N ILE A 15 -5.37 -11.85 10.99
CA ILE A 15 -6.42 -11.30 11.90
C ILE A 15 -7.39 -12.36 12.41
N GLU A 16 -7.69 -13.39 11.61
CA GLU A 16 -8.61 -14.45 12.05
C GLU A 16 -7.97 -15.47 13.00
N LYS A 17 -6.65 -15.62 13.01
CA LYS A 17 -5.97 -16.69 13.77
C LYS A 17 -6.00 -16.51 15.30
N ASN A 18 -6.22 -15.30 15.81
CA ASN A 18 -6.32 -15.08 17.27
C ASN A 18 -7.67 -15.50 17.88
N LYS A 19 -8.63 -15.97 17.06
CA LYS A 19 -9.94 -16.45 17.54
C LYS A 19 -10.37 -17.82 16.99
N LYS A 20 -9.55 -18.47 16.16
CA LYS A 20 -9.85 -19.83 15.69
C LYS A 20 -9.43 -20.85 16.75
N ILE A 21 -10.39 -21.61 17.26
CA ILE A 21 -10.13 -22.78 18.10
C ILE A 21 -9.41 -23.81 17.22
N ILE A 22 -8.24 -24.24 17.67
CA ILE A 22 -7.35 -25.15 16.95
C ILE A 22 -7.92 -26.56 17.09
N GLY A 23 -8.52 -27.10 16.04
CA GLY A 23 -9.01 -28.47 15.98
C GLY A 23 -9.71 -28.75 14.65
N GLU A 24 -9.70 -30.00 14.24
CA GLU A 24 -10.31 -30.47 12.99
C GLU A 24 -11.29 -31.63 13.26
N GLY A 25 -12.17 -31.91 12.29
CA GLY A 25 -13.12 -33.02 12.34
C GLY A 25 -14.42 -32.71 13.12
N LYS A 26 -15.06 -33.78 13.63
CA LYS A 26 -16.36 -33.71 14.33
C LYS A 26 -16.27 -32.88 15.60
N THR A 27 -17.32 -32.11 15.88
CA THR A 27 -17.40 -31.31 17.10
C THR A 27 -17.76 -32.17 18.31
N ILE A 28 -17.40 -31.73 19.52
CA ILE A 28 -17.81 -32.41 20.77
C ILE A 28 -19.34 -32.41 20.87
N ALA A 29 -20.00 -31.35 20.40
CA ALA A 29 -21.46 -31.23 20.38
C ALA A 29 -22.15 -32.32 19.56
N GLU A 30 -21.59 -32.68 18.40
CA GLU A 30 -22.11 -33.75 17.54
C GLU A 30 -22.08 -35.14 18.19
N ILE A 31 -21.19 -35.37 19.17
CA ILE A 31 -21.07 -36.67 19.83
C ILE A 31 -21.93 -36.76 21.08
N VAL A 32 -21.81 -35.78 21.96
CA VAL A 32 -22.48 -35.82 23.27
C VAL A 32 -23.94 -35.35 23.17
N GLY A 33 -24.32 -34.78 22.03
CA GLY A 33 -25.63 -34.17 21.81
C GLY A 33 -25.71 -32.75 22.38
N GLU A 34 -26.58 -31.93 21.79
CA GLU A 34 -26.71 -30.51 22.12
C GLU A 34 -27.04 -30.26 23.60
N THR A 35 -27.92 -31.07 24.19
CA THR A 35 -28.36 -30.92 25.59
C THR A 35 -27.22 -31.05 26.58
N ILE A 36 -26.37 -32.08 26.42
CA ILE A 36 -25.20 -32.32 27.27
C ILE A 36 -24.13 -31.26 27.01
N PHE A 37 -23.91 -30.89 25.75
CA PHE A 37 -22.97 -29.84 25.38
C PHE A 37 -23.33 -28.50 26.01
N PHE A 38 -24.60 -28.07 25.94
CA PHE A 38 -25.05 -26.81 26.54
C PHE A 38 -24.94 -26.80 28.07
N LYS A 39 -25.17 -27.95 28.73
CA LYS A 39 -24.99 -28.11 30.18
C LYS A 39 -23.54 -27.84 30.61
N HIS A 40 -22.57 -28.28 29.81
CA HIS A 40 -21.14 -28.18 30.12
C HIS A 40 -20.39 -27.07 29.34
N ARG A 41 -21.10 -26.23 28.57
CA ARG A 41 -20.50 -25.22 27.67
C ARG A 41 -19.54 -24.24 28.35
N LYS A 42 -19.85 -23.81 29.58
CA LYS A 42 -19.01 -22.85 30.32
C LYS A 42 -17.65 -23.47 30.64
N PHE A 43 -17.65 -24.75 30.99
CA PHE A 43 -16.44 -25.52 31.28
C PHE A 43 -15.62 -25.75 30.01
N LEU A 44 -16.23 -26.25 28.93
CA LEU A 44 -15.56 -26.46 27.65
C LEU A 44 -14.94 -25.16 27.09
N ARG A 45 -15.67 -24.03 27.22
CA ARG A 45 -15.19 -22.71 26.80
C ARG A 45 -14.00 -22.22 27.62
N SER A 46 -13.94 -22.51 28.92
CA SER A 46 -12.77 -22.18 29.76
C SER A 46 -11.50 -22.95 29.36
N LEU A 47 -11.67 -24.10 28.71
CA LEU A 47 -10.59 -24.97 28.24
C LEU A 47 -10.29 -24.84 26.73
N ASN A 48 -11.01 -23.95 26.02
CA ASN A 48 -11.01 -23.85 24.55
C ASN A 48 -11.19 -25.19 23.81
N LEU A 49 -12.06 -26.06 24.33
CA LEU A 49 -12.40 -27.35 23.72
C LEU A 49 -13.67 -27.23 22.88
N LEU A 50 -13.57 -27.61 21.60
CA LEU A 50 -14.68 -27.63 20.64
C LEU A 50 -14.70 -28.90 19.78
N TYR A 51 -13.53 -29.44 19.42
CA TYR A 51 -13.39 -30.59 18.52
C TYR A 51 -12.89 -31.82 19.26
N ILE A 52 -13.23 -33.01 18.75
CA ILE A 52 -12.72 -34.29 19.28
C ILE A 52 -11.21 -34.36 19.16
N ASP A 53 -10.68 -33.87 18.05
CA ASP A 53 -9.26 -34.00 17.72
C ASP A 53 -8.35 -33.43 18.83
N GLN A 54 -8.86 -32.43 19.59
CA GLN A 54 -8.18 -31.81 20.73
C GLN A 54 -8.08 -32.72 21.97
N VAL A 55 -8.94 -33.74 22.10
CA VAL A 55 -8.95 -34.69 23.22
C VAL A 55 -8.26 -36.02 22.89
N LEU A 56 -7.78 -36.19 21.66
CA LEU A 56 -7.09 -37.39 21.19
C LEU A 56 -5.57 -37.24 21.19
N ASP A 57 -4.87 -38.38 21.18
CA ASP A 57 -3.43 -38.46 20.92
C ASP A 57 -3.05 -37.97 19.52
N MET A 58 -1.75 -37.83 19.26
CA MET A 58 -1.25 -37.32 17.97
C MET A 58 -1.64 -38.19 16.77
N ASP A 59 -1.84 -39.50 16.98
CA ASP A 59 -2.21 -40.46 15.93
C ASP A 59 -3.72 -40.60 15.73
N GLY A 60 -4.55 -39.95 16.57
CA GLY A 60 -6.01 -39.99 16.48
C GLY A 60 -6.63 -41.35 16.82
N LYS A 61 -5.95 -42.16 17.64
CA LYS A 61 -6.30 -43.56 17.97
C LYS A 61 -6.66 -43.77 19.43
N THR A 62 -6.17 -42.91 20.33
CA THR A 62 -6.41 -43.04 21.77
C THR A 62 -6.89 -41.73 22.39
N LEU A 63 -7.74 -41.83 23.42
CA LEU A 63 -8.19 -40.68 24.20
C LEU A 63 -7.10 -40.29 25.21
N LEU A 64 -6.76 -39.00 25.26
CA LEU A 64 -5.81 -38.47 26.23
C LEU A 64 -6.34 -38.65 27.65
N THR A 65 -5.48 -39.05 28.59
CA THR A 65 -5.85 -39.03 30.02
C THR A 65 -6.14 -37.61 30.47
N TRP A 66 -7.01 -37.42 31.47
CA TRP A 66 -7.33 -36.08 31.98
C TRP A 66 -6.06 -35.28 32.37
N CYS A 67 -5.05 -35.94 32.94
CA CYS A 67 -3.77 -35.30 33.25
C CYS A 67 -3.00 -34.82 32.00
N GLN A 68 -3.01 -35.61 30.91
CA GLN A 68 -2.38 -35.25 29.63
C GLN A 68 -3.15 -34.16 28.88
N LEU A 69 -4.47 -34.13 29.04
CA LEU A 69 -5.31 -33.08 28.47
C LEU A 69 -5.09 -31.77 29.21
N TYR A 70 -5.07 -31.80 30.55
CA TYR A 70 -4.89 -30.64 31.42
C TYR A 70 -3.53 -29.94 31.22
N SER A 71 -2.52 -30.65 30.71
CA SER A 71 -1.19 -30.08 30.45
C SER A 71 -1.08 -29.29 29.14
N ARG A 72 -2.13 -29.25 28.32
CA ARG A 72 -2.13 -28.61 27.00
C ARG A 72 -2.42 -27.12 27.05
N LYS A 73 -1.76 -26.33 26.19
CA LYS A 73 -1.89 -24.86 26.17
C LYS A 73 -3.25 -24.31 25.71
N PHE A 74 -4.09 -25.10 25.04
CA PHE A 74 -5.45 -24.65 24.73
C PHE A 74 -6.25 -24.36 26.02
N ILE A 75 -5.86 -24.99 27.14
CA ILE A 75 -6.35 -24.69 28.49
C ILE A 75 -5.56 -23.50 29.05
N GLN A 76 -6.22 -22.37 29.27
CA GLN A 76 -5.57 -21.19 29.84
C GLN A 76 -5.00 -21.48 31.23
N ASN A 77 -3.87 -20.86 31.58
CA ASN A 77 -3.20 -20.92 32.90
C ASN A 77 -4.09 -20.47 34.09
N THR A 78 -5.38 -20.23 33.91
CA THR A 78 -6.30 -19.58 34.86
C THR A 78 -7.08 -20.54 35.75
N VAL A 79 -7.01 -21.86 35.52
CA VAL A 79 -7.68 -22.82 36.41
C VAL A 79 -6.71 -23.27 37.51
N SER A 80 -6.73 -22.57 38.63
CA SER A 80 -6.19 -23.03 39.92
C SER A 80 -7.09 -24.12 40.52
N GLY A 81 -7.36 -25.17 39.75
CA GLY A 81 -8.20 -26.30 40.15
C GLY A 81 -7.37 -27.58 40.35
N ASN A 82 -7.85 -28.45 41.24
CA ASN A 82 -7.24 -29.75 41.51
C ASN A 82 -7.15 -30.59 40.23
N GLN A 83 -5.93 -30.81 39.72
CA GLN A 83 -5.61 -31.68 38.56
C GLN A 83 -6.11 -33.14 38.71
N HIS A 84 -6.54 -33.50 39.93
CA HIS A 84 -6.99 -34.83 40.30
C HIS A 84 -8.50 -35.05 40.19
N ILE A 85 -9.31 -34.00 39.99
CA ILE A 85 -10.77 -34.14 39.86
C ILE A 85 -11.13 -34.25 38.38
N GLN A 86 -11.58 -35.43 37.99
CA GLN A 86 -12.00 -35.73 36.62
C GLN A 86 -13.41 -35.16 36.37
N PRO A 87 -13.61 -34.29 35.36
CA PRO A 87 -14.90 -33.69 35.08
C PRO A 87 -15.92 -34.71 34.57
N ALA A 88 -17.19 -34.52 34.91
CA ALA A 88 -18.29 -35.38 34.43
C ALA A 88 -18.35 -35.48 32.90
N ILE A 89 -18.10 -34.38 32.18
CA ILE A 89 -18.09 -34.38 30.70
C ILE A 89 -16.98 -35.26 30.11
N TYR A 90 -15.83 -35.40 30.78
CA TYR A 90 -14.76 -36.27 30.30
C TYR A 90 -15.18 -37.75 30.38
N ASN A 91 -15.90 -38.14 31.43
CA ASN A 91 -16.44 -39.51 31.56
C ASN A 91 -17.47 -39.80 30.47
N ILE A 92 -18.38 -38.86 30.21
CA ILE A 92 -19.39 -38.98 29.14
C ILE A 92 -18.72 -39.16 27.78
N ILE A 93 -17.69 -38.35 27.48
CA ILE A 93 -16.92 -38.47 26.22
C ILE A 93 -16.22 -39.84 26.15
N LYS A 94 -15.62 -40.30 27.26
CA LYS A 94 -14.94 -41.59 27.32
C LYS A 94 -15.90 -42.76 27.05
N GLU A 95 -17.07 -42.76 27.69
CA GLU A 95 -18.09 -43.81 27.51
C GLU A 95 -18.61 -43.90 26.06
N ILE A 96 -18.75 -42.75 25.40
CA ILE A 96 -19.26 -42.72 24.02
C ILE A 96 -18.19 -43.21 23.03
N ILE A 97 -16.96 -42.72 23.15
CA ILE A 97 -15.93 -42.83 22.11
C ILE A 97 -14.98 -44.02 22.30
N CYS A 98 -14.70 -44.44 23.54
CA CYS A 98 -13.73 -45.52 23.81
C CYS A 98 -14.38 -46.92 23.85
N GLU A 99 -13.56 -47.94 23.60
CA GLU A 99 -13.90 -49.35 23.87
C GLU A 99 -14.06 -49.60 25.38
N GLU A 100 -14.79 -50.66 25.75
CA GLU A 100 -15.04 -50.99 27.16
C GLU A 100 -13.73 -51.18 27.93
N ASN A 101 -13.62 -50.51 29.09
CA ASN A 101 -12.46 -50.55 29.98
C ASN A 101 -11.11 -50.10 29.37
N SER A 102 -11.10 -49.41 28.23
CA SER A 102 -9.87 -48.91 27.61
C SER A 102 -9.92 -47.39 27.33
N LEU A 103 -8.82 -46.86 26.80
CA LEU A 103 -8.74 -45.52 26.19
C LEU A 103 -8.59 -45.60 24.67
N SER A 104 -8.69 -46.80 24.08
CA SER A 104 -8.66 -46.99 22.63
C SER A 104 -10.02 -46.59 22.05
N LEU A 105 -10.01 -45.82 20.97
CA LEU A 105 -11.24 -45.37 20.33
C LEU A 105 -11.92 -46.53 19.59
N LYS A 106 -13.26 -46.53 19.56
CA LYS A 106 -14.04 -47.39 18.67
C LYS A 106 -13.68 -47.07 17.21
N SER A 107 -13.69 -48.09 16.35
CA SER A 107 -13.28 -47.97 14.92
C SER A 107 -13.94 -46.81 14.17
N GLN A 108 -15.20 -46.49 14.49
CA GLN A 108 -15.98 -45.39 13.92
C GLN A 108 -15.50 -43.96 14.27
N PHE A 109 -14.63 -43.83 15.26
CA PHE A 109 -14.10 -42.54 15.74
C PHE A 109 -12.60 -42.36 15.50
N ILE A 110 -11.93 -43.36 14.90
CA ILE A 110 -10.52 -43.25 14.51
C ILE A 110 -10.40 -42.23 13.37
N GLN A 111 -9.60 -41.19 13.58
CA GLN A 111 -9.36 -40.15 12.58
C GLN A 111 -8.10 -40.49 11.75
N GLN A 112 -8.07 -40.08 10.48
CA GLN A 112 -6.85 -40.19 9.67
C GLN A 112 -5.78 -39.22 10.19
N PRO A 113 -4.49 -39.57 10.15
CA PRO A 113 -3.39 -38.81 10.79
C PRO A 113 -2.97 -37.57 9.98
N VAL A 114 -3.92 -36.81 9.43
CA VAL A 114 -3.63 -35.54 8.78
C VAL A 114 -3.77 -34.45 9.84
N THR A 115 -2.72 -34.22 10.62
CA THR A 115 -2.73 -33.14 11.61
C THR A 115 -2.12 -31.88 11.00
N SER A 116 -2.82 -30.75 11.07
CA SER A 116 -2.31 -29.44 10.68
C SER A 116 -1.65 -28.67 11.85
N HIS A 117 -1.64 -29.26 13.05
CA HIS A 117 -1.17 -28.59 14.27
C HIS A 117 -0.61 -29.58 15.31
N LEU A 118 0.12 -29.09 16.31
CA LEU A 118 0.75 -29.91 17.36
C LEU A 118 -0.14 -30.17 18.59
N LYS A 119 -1.48 -30.15 18.44
CA LYS A 119 -2.48 -30.46 19.49
C LYS A 119 -2.17 -29.83 20.86
N GLY A 120 -1.85 -28.53 20.89
CA GLY A 120 -1.56 -27.79 22.12
C GLY A 120 -0.14 -27.96 22.70
N PHE A 121 0.74 -28.74 22.08
CA PHE A 121 2.17 -28.70 22.36
C PHE A 121 2.80 -27.42 21.83
N ASN A 122 3.72 -26.86 22.60
CA ASN A 122 4.47 -25.68 22.21
C ASN A 122 5.95 -25.96 22.42
N LEU A 123 6.63 -26.22 21.30
CA LEU A 123 8.07 -26.33 21.26
C LEU A 123 8.64 -24.91 21.34
N MET A 124 9.10 -24.53 22.54
CA MET A 124 9.72 -23.22 22.73
C MET A 124 11.19 -23.28 22.31
N PRO A 125 11.64 -22.33 21.46
CA PRO A 125 13.05 -22.19 21.13
C PRO A 125 13.81 -21.58 22.32
N ILE A 126 15.14 -21.70 22.28
CA ILE A 126 16.00 -21.47 23.45
C ILE A 126 16.25 -19.98 23.78
N ILE A 127 15.61 -19.08 23.03
CA ILE A 127 15.90 -17.63 23.04
C ILE A 127 14.97 -16.86 24.01
N PHE A 128 14.40 -17.53 25.02
CA PHE A 128 13.57 -16.86 26.03
C PHE A 128 14.33 -16.64 27.36
N PRO A 129 14.29 -15.42 27.94
CA PRO A 129 15.09 -15.06 29.12
C PRO A 129 14.62 -15.67 30.46
N ASN A 130 13.55 -16.48 30.49
CA ASN A 130 13.03 -17.11 31.72
C ASN A 130 13.36 -18.62 31.78
N ILE A 131 14.65 -18.94 31.90
CA ILE A 131 15.20 -20.31 31.87
C ILE A 131 14.87 -21.11 33.15
N GLU A 132 14.51 -20.46 34.25
CA GLU A 132 14.28 -21.11 35.55
C GLU A 132 13.15 -22.15 35.55
N GLN A 133 12.18 -22.05 34.63
CA GLN A 133 11.05 -22.99 34.49
C GLN A 133 11.32 -24.18 33.54
N TYR A 134 12.44 -24.21 32.80
CA TYR A 134 12.67 -25.20 31.74
C TYR A 134 14.08 -25.80 31.81
N GLN A 135 14.27 -26.78 32.70
CA GLN A 135 15.59 -27.41 32.89
C GLN A 135 15.92 -28.52 31.89
N ILE A 136 14.92 -29.14 31.26
CA ILE A 136 15.09 -30.33 30.41
C ILE A 136 14.77 -29.96 28.96
N VAL A 137 15.67 -30.37 28.06
CA VAL A 137 15.55 -30.22 26.61
C VAL A 137 15.41 -31.58 25.93
N MET A 138 14.70 -31.60 24.81
CA MET A 138 14.68 -32.70 23.86
C MET A 138 15.37 -32.28 22.56
N TYR A 139 16.02 -33.22 21.89
CA TYR A 139 16.66 -33.02 20.59
C TYR A 139 16.61 -34.31 19.77
N LYS A 140 16.79 -34.17 18.46
CA LYS A 140 16.84 -35.32 17.54
C LYS A 140 18.26 -35.83 17.41
N GLU A 141 18.45 -37.14 17.58
CA GLU A 141 19.70 -37.84 17.34
C GLU A 141 19.45 -38.95 16.32
N GLY A 142 19.84 -38.71 15.06
CA GLY A 142 19.50 -39.60 13.94
C GLY A 142 17.99 -39.74 13.75
N SER A 143 17.47 -40.95 13.88
CA SER A 143 16.03 -41.26 13.84
C SER A 143 15.35 -41.27 15.23
N SER A 144 16.09 -41.02 16.30
CA SER A 144 15.61 -41.19 17.68
C SER A 144 15.54 -39.88 18.48
N LEU A 145 14.59 -39.83 19.42
CA LEU A 145 14.44 -38.72 20.37
C LEU A 145 15.40 -38.89 21.55
N ALA A 146 16.21 -37.86 21.83
CA ALA A 146 17.16 -37.82 22.92
C ALA A 146 16.88 -36.64 23.88
N PHE A 147 17.44 -36.71 25.09
CA PHE A 147 17.17 -35.76 26.17
C PHE A 147 18.45 -35.21 26.81
N GLY A 148 18.35 -34.00 27.35
CA GLY A 148 19.43 -33.39 28.11
C GLY A 148 18.90 -32.37 29.12
N ARG A 149 19.73 -32.00 30.08
CA ARG A 149 19.50 -30.86 30.96
C ARG A 149 20.26 -29.66 30.42
N PHE A 150 19.58 -28.55 30.20
CA PHE A 150 20.18 -27.31 29.71
C PHE A 150 21.16 -26.72 30.74
N LEU A 151 22.30 -26.23 30.28
CA LEU A 151 23.31 -25.57 31.12
C LEU A 151 23.56 -24.13 30.67
N ASN A 152 24.09 -23.96 29.45
CA ASN A 152 24.36 -22.65 28.88
C ASN A 152 24.33 -22.69 27.34
N ILE A 153 24.23 -21.49 26.75
CA ILE A 153 24.32 -21.27 25.31
C ILE A 153 25.56 -20.42 25.01
N ASN A 154 26.28 -20.76 23.95
CA ASN A 154 27.31 -19.90 23.38
C ASN A 154 26.69 -19.15 22.19
N GLU A 155 26.36 -17.87 22.39
CA GLU A 155 25.63 -17.05 21.41
C GLU A 155 26.41 -16.84 20.11
N VAL A 156 27.74 -16.80 20.17
CA VAL A 156 28.61 -16.55 19.01
C VAL A 156 28.58 -17.71 18.02
N ASN A 157 28.57 -18.95 18.53
CA ASN A 157 28.63 -20.16 17.69
C ASN A 157 27.28 -20.91 17.59
N GLN A 158 26.23 -20.38 18.22
CA GLN A 158 24.89 -21.01 18.29
C GLN A 158 24.91 -22.47 18.78
N GLN A 159 25.85 -22.80 19.66
CA GLN A 159 25.99 -24.11 20.30
C GLN A 159 25.50 -24.08 21.75
N ILE A 160 24.87 -25.17 22.18
CA ILE A 160 24.31 -25.34 23.51
C ILE A 160 25.04 -26.45 24.22
N LYS A 161 25.46 -26.21 25.47
CA LYS A 161 25.94 -27.27 26.35
C LYS A 161 24.78 -27.85 27.14
N ILE A 162 24.65 -29.16 27.06
CA ILE A 162 23.65 -29.93 27.80
C ILE A 162 24.33 -31.03 28.62
N GLN A 163 23.75 -31.37 29.76
CA GLN A 163 24.10 -32.57 30.52
C GLN A 163 23.25 -33.74 30.01
N HIS A 164 23.87 -34.84 29.60
CA HIS A 164 23.21 -35.94 28.92
C HIS A 164 22.28 -36.74 29.86
N LEU A 165 21.04 -37.00 29.41
CA LEU A 165 20.01 -37.77 30.11
C LEU A 165 19.60 -39.01 29.31
N VAL A 166 19.44 -40.15 29.98
CA VAL A 166 19.03 -41.43 29.39
C VAL A 166 17.63 -41.81 29.88
N ARG A 167 16.76 -42.28 28.97
CA ARG A 167 15.42 -42.77 29.29
C ARG A 167 15.49 -44.15 29.96
N LYS A 168 14.74 -44.32 31.04
CA LYS A 168 14.55 -45.61 31.73
C LYS A 168 13.12 -46.15 31.69
N SER A 169 12.13 -45.27 31.63
CA SER A 169 10.71 -45.64 31.47
C SER A 169 10.47 -46.31 30.12
N ASP A 170 9.56 -47.28 30.03
CA ASP A 170 9.15 -47.87 28.75
C ASP A 170 8.50 -46.86 27.80
N VAL A 171 8.42 -47.22 26.50
CA VAL A 171 7.91 -46.33 25.44
C VAL A 171 6.46 -45.89 25.69
N ASN A 172 5.66 -46.79 26.27
CA ASN A 172 4.22 -46.63 26.50
C ASN A 172 3.90 -46.17 27.93
N GLU A 173 4.88 -46.07 28.81
CA GLU A 173 4.66 -45.63 30.18
C GLU A 173 4.14 -44.20 30.24
N LYS A 174 3.14 -43.95 31.09
CA LYS A 174 2.46 -42.64 31.26
C LYS A 174 3.42 -41.50 31.65
N ASN A 175 4.53 -41.82 32.32
CA ASN A 175 5.47 -40.83 32.80
C ASN A 175 6.87 -41.12 32.24
N LEU A 176 7.52 -40.10 31.69
CA LEU A 176 8.89 -40.21 31.23
C LEU A 176 9.86 -40.15 32.42
N ILE A 177 10.64 -41.20 32.61
CA ILE A 177 11.69 -41.29 33.65
C ILE A 177 13.04 -41.17 32.96
N LEU A 178 13.80 -40.14 33.35
CA LEU A 178 15.13 -39.82 32.84
C LEU A 178 16.17 -39.95 33.96
N GLU A 179 17.29 -40.59 33.70
CA GLU A 179 18.44 -40.65 34.63
C GLU A 179 19.67 -39.99 34.01
N PHE A 180 20.57 -39.49 34.83
CA PHE A 180 21.83 -38.93 34.33
C PHE A 180 22.68 -40.03 33.69
N CYS A 181 23.28 -39.72 32.54
CA CYS A 181 24.18 -40.66 31.89
C CYS A 181 25.41 -40.91 32.78
N LYS A 182 25.63 -42.17 33.18
CA LYS A 182 26.79 -42.62 33.98
C LYS A 182 28.08 -42.75 33.16
N GLY A 183 27.95 -42.63 31.84
CA GLY A 183 29.04 -42.52 30.89
C GLY A 183 28.69 -43.11 29.53
N CYS A 184 28.98 -42.37 28.46
CA CYS A 184 28.81 -42.83 27.09
C CYS A 184 29.96 -42.32 26.22
N ASN A 185 30.20 -42.96 25.08
CA ASN A 185 31.22 -42.56 24.10
C ASN A 185 30.95 -41.18 23.45
N ARG A 186 29.84 -40.52 23.81
CA ARG A 186 29.36 -39.29 23.17
C ARG A 186 29.71 -38.04 23.97
N GLY A 187 29.84 -38.14 25.29
CA GLY A 187 30.00 -36.97 26.15
C GLY A 187 31.43 -36.70 26.58
N ILE A 188 31.74 -35.42 26.77
CA ILE A 188 32.98 -34.96 27.38
C ILE A 188 32.83 -35.08 28.89
N PHE A 189 33.77 -35.77 29.55
CA PHE A 189 33.78 -35.95 31.00
C PHE A 189 34.64 -34.88 31.66
N SER A 190 34.10 -34.16 32.64
CA SER A 190 34.93 -33.33 33.52
C SER A 190 35.48 -34.20 34.66
N SER A 191 36.80 -34.37 34.72
CA SER A 191 37.53 -35.11 35.75
C SER A 191 37.69 -34.37 37.09
N SER A 192 37.15 -33.14 37.21
CA SER A 192 37.40 -32.22 38.33
C SER A 192 36.35 -32.23 39.45
N LEU A 193 35.34 -33.11 39.40
CA LEU A 193 34.30 -33.21 40.43
C LEU A 193 34.21 -34.66 40.95
N SER A 194 33.85 -34.85 42.22
CA SER A 194 33.71 -36.14 42.90
C SER A 194 32.65 -37.10 42.30
N LYS A 195 31.98 -36.70 41.21
CA LYS A 195 31.15 -37.54 40.34
C LYS A 195 31.38 -37.15 38.86
N PRO A 196 31.73 -38.09 37.95
CA PRO A 196 31.88 -37.78 36.53
C PRO A 196 30.53 -37.38 35.91
N ILE A 197 30.51 -36.25 35.20
CA ILE A 197 29.32 -35.74 34.50
C ILE A 197 29.56 -35.77 32.99
N CYS A 198 28.59 -36.32 32.25
CA CYS A 198 28.58 -36.44 30.80
C CYS A 198 27.95 -35.19 30.14
N TYR A 199 28.73 -34.42 29.37
CA TYR A 199 28.27 -33.22 28.66
C TYR A 199 28.29 -33.37 27.14
N LEU A 200 27.31 -32.78 26.46
CA LEU A 200 27.22 -32.70 25.00
C LEU A 200 27.12 -31.25 24.55
N SER A 201 27.81 -30.90 23.48
CA SER A 201 27.66 -29.63 22.77
C SER A 201 26.87 -29.88 21.49
N ILE A 202 25.66 -29.33 21.40
CA ILE A 202 24.74 -29.55 20.27
C ILE A 202 24.29 -28.22 19.66
N SER A 203 23.97 -28.22 18.37
CA SER A 203 23.45 -27.04 17.66
C SER A 203 22.11 -26.60 18.26
N SER A 204 21.92 -25.30 18.44
CA SER A 204 20.69 -24.73 18.98
C SER A 204 19.45 -24.89 18.07
N HIS A 205 19.62 -25.22 16.79
CA HIS A 205 18.52 -25.23 15.81
C HIS A 205 17.47 -26.32 16.01
N ASN A 206 17.81 -27.44 16.67
CA ASN A 206 16.93 -28.61 16.83
C ASN A 206 16.74 -29.02 18.30
N VAL A 207 16.83 -28.06 19.21
CA VAL A 207 16.72 -28.30 20.65
C VAL A 207 15.52 -27.54 21.20
N PHE A 208 14.63 -28.27 21.88
CA PHE A 208 13.36 -27.74 22.35
C PHE A 208 13.17 -28.00 23.84
N PHE A 209 12.64 -27.03 24.57
CA PHE A 209 12.34 -27.19 25.98
C PHE A 209 11.12 -28.06 26.23
N ILE A 210 11.18 -28.90 27.26
CA ILE A 210 10.04 -29.69 27.74
C ILE A 210 9.33 -28.93 28.87
N ARG A 211 8.06 -28.59 28.66
CA ARG A 211 7.22 -28.01 29.71
C ARG A 211 6.88 -29.07 30.76
N HIS A 212 6.99 -28.72 32.03
CA HIS A 212 6.64 -29.57 33.16
C HIS A 212 5.96 -28.74 34.25
N ASN A 213 4.77 -29.17 34.71
CA ASN A 213 4.01 -28.44 35.73
C ASN A 213 4.47 -28.77 37.16
N SER A 214 5.28 -29.83 37.36
CA SER A 214 5.86 -30.20 38.66
C SER A 214 7.05 -31.15 38.46
N LEU A 215 8.27 -30.66 38.63
CA LEU A 215 9.45 -31.52 38.83
C LEU A 215 9.42 -32.03 40.27
N LYS A 216 8.94 -33.26 40.48
CA LYS A 216 9.35 -33.99 41.69
C LYS A 216 10.73 -34.54 41.42
N ARG A 217 11.77 -33.95 42.03
CA ARG A 217 13.03 -34.67 42.23
C ARG A 217 12.64 -35.94 42.99
N ASN A 218 12.81 -37.11 42.37
CA ASN A 218 12.67 -38.33 43.12
C ASN A 218 13.67 -38.27 44.27
N SER A 219 13.23 -38.67 45.46
CA SER A 219 14.06 -38.87 46.65
C SER A 219 15.16 -39.93 46.47
N PHE A 220 15.26 -40.54 45.28
CA PHE A 220 16.39 -41.35 44.82
C PHE A 220 17.30 -40.51 43.89
N LYS A 221 18.53 -40.33 44.35
CA LYS A 221 19.57 -39.36 43.98
C LYS A 221 20.00 -39.17 42.49
N GLU A 222 19.36 -39.69 41.44
CA GLU A 222 19.98 -39.70 40.09
C GLU A 222 19.06 -39.46 38.86
N GLY A 223 17.89 -38.81 38.96
CA GLY A 223 17.05 -38.59 37.78
C GLY A 223 15.84 -37.63 37.91
N PHE A 224 15.10 -37.49 36.80
CA PHE A 224 13.89 -36.68 36.65
C PHE A 224 12.68 -37.54 36.27
N LYS A 225 11.53 -37.31 36.92
CA LYS A 225 10.24 -37.91 36.56
C LYS A 225 9.31 -36.83 36.00
N LEU A 226 9.03 -36.92 34.70
CA LEU A 226 8.16 -36.01 33.98
C LEU A 226 6.74 -36.59 33.92
N LEU A 227 5.84 -36.06 34.75
CA LEU A 227 4.46 -36.52 34.84
C LEU A 227 3.67 -36.19 33.57
N GLY A 228 2.99 -37.20 33.00
CA GLY A 228 2.09 -37.03 31.85
C GLY A 228 2.76 -36.77 30.50
N ASN A 229 4.09 -36.85 30.40
CA ASN A 229 4.83 -36.78 29.14
C ASN A 229 5.22 -38.21 28.73
N GLN A 230 4.55 -38.79 27.72
CA GLN A 230 4.89 -40.10 27.17
C GLN A 230 5.98 -39.98 26.10
N PHE A 231 6.91 -40.94 26.02
CA PHE A 231 8.01 -40.89 25.05
C PHE A 231 7.51 -40.93 23.60
N GLN A 232 6.61 -41.84 23.28
CA GLN A 232 6.05 -41.99 21.93
C GLN A 232 5.37 -40.71 21.44
N GLU A 233 4.63 -40.04 22.32
CA GLU A 233 3.96 -38.78 22.02
C GLU A 233 4.95 -37.66 21.74
N LEU A 234 5.97 -37.48 22.58
CA LEU A 234 7.01 -36.48 22.36
C LEU A 234 7.79 -36.71 21.07
N ASN A 235 8.05 -37.98 20.72
CA ASN A 235 8.73 -38.33 19.47
C ASN A 235 7.88 -37.92 18.27
N LYS A 236 6.56 -38.19 18.32
CA LYS A 236 5.63 -37.81 17.25
C LYS A 236 5.47 -36.30 17.10
N VAL A 237 5.45 -35.57 18.20
CA VAL A 237 5.45 -34.10 18.20
C VAL A 237 6.68 -33.54 17.48
N LEU A 238 7.86 -34.12 17.74
CA LEU A 238 9.10 -33.70 17.10
C LEU A 238 9.12 -34.04 15.60
N GLU A 239 8.64 -35.21 15.20
CA GLU A 239 8.47 -35.59 13.78
C GLU A 239 7.56 -34.61 13.04
N LEU A 240 6.38 -34.31 13.58
CA LEU A 240 5.43 -33.37 12.98
C LEU A 240 5.99 -31.96 12.94
N HIS A 241 6.73 -31.53 13.97
CA HIS A 241 7.38 -30.22 13.95
C HIS A 241 8.38 -30.09 12.80
N LEU A 242 9.22 -31.12 12.58
CA LEU A 242 10.16 -31.14 11.47
C LEU A 242 9.44 -31.16 10.11
N HIS A 243 8.35 -31.91 10.01
CA HIS A 243 7.50 -31.91 8.81
C HIS A 243 6.93 -30.51 8.52
N PHE A 244 6.42 -29.80 9.53
CA PHE A 244 5.94 -28.42 9.39
C PHE A 244 7.05 -27.41 9.11
N GLN A 245 8.28 -27.64 9.56
CA GLN A 245 9.43 -26.81 9.17
C GLN A 245 9.75 -26.93 7.66
N LEU A 246 9.53 -28.11 7.08
CA LEU A 246 9.71 -28.35 5.64
C LEU A 246 8.50 -27.87 4.82
N HIS A 247 7.30 -27.92 5.40
CA HIS A 247 6.05 -27.50 4.76
C HIS A 247 5.27 -26.47 5.62
N PRO A 248 5.74 -25.22 5.72
CA PRO A 248 5.15 -24.22 6.62
C PRO A 248 3.69 -23.87 6.33
N HIS A 249 3.27 -24.03 5.06
CA HIS A 249 1.90 -23.75 4.61
C HIS A 249 0.86 -24.72 5.19
N LEU A 250 1.28 -25.91 5.65
CA LEU A 250 0.41 -26.92 6.26
C LEU A 250 0.19 -26.69 7.76
N TYR A 251 0.98 -25.84 8.40
CA TYR A 251 0.94 -25.64 9.85
C TYR A 251 -0.02 -24.52 10.26
N ILE A 252 -0.94 -24.84 11.18
CA ILE A 252 -1.83 -23.89 11.85
C ILE A 252 -1.23 -23.58 13.23
N PRO A 253 -0.52 -22.45 13.37
CA PRO A 253 0.11 -22.09 14.62
C PRO A 253 -0.93 -21.70 15.68
N PRO A 254 -0.69 -22.02 16.96
CA PRO A 254 -1.60 -21.68 18.05
C PRO A 254 -1.62 -20.19 18.41
N ASP A 255 -0.62 -19.44 17.97
CA ASP A 255 -0.41 -18.03 18.29
C ASP A 255 0.30 -17.35 17.11
N ILE A 256 -0.06 -16.10 16.80
CA ILE A 256 0.61 -15.28 15.77
C ILE A 256 2.10 -15.12 16.02
N ARG A 257 2.52 -15.07 17.29
CA ARG A 257 3.94 -14.98 17.68
C ARG A 257 4.73 -16.21 17.24
N HIS A 258 4.08 -17.38 17.16
CA HIS A 258 4.69 -18.62 16.65
C HIS A 258 4.83 -18.61 15.13
N HIS A 259 3.90 -17.97 14.42
CA HIS A 259 3.99 -17.80 12.97
C HIS A 259 5.07 -16.79 12.58
N GLU A 260 5.07 -15.62 13.23
CA GLU A 260 6.10 -14.59 13.06
C GLU A 260 7.48 -15.18 13.35
N TYR A 261 7.60 -16.02 14.39
CA TYR A 261 8.82 -16.77 14.69
C TYR A 261 9.22 -17.77 13.59
N MET A 262 8.32 -18.58 13.05
CA MET A 262 8.66 -19.49 11.94
C MET A 262 9.10 -18.76 10.67
N CYS A 263 8.55 -17.57 10.40
CA CYS A 263 8.93 -16.75 9.25
C CYS A 263 10.28 -16.03 9.44
N LEU A 264 10.61 -15.61 10.66
CA LEU A 264 11.85 -14.90 10.98
C LEU A 264 13.13 -15.73 10.82
N TYR A 265 13.04 -17.07 10.83
CA TYR A 265 14.21 -17.95 10.93
C TYR A 265 14.71 -18.56 9.61
N LYS A 266 14.08 -18.30 8.45
CA LYS A 266 14.51 -18.97 7.20
C LYS A 266 14.45 -18.19 5.87
N PHE A 267 14.02 -16.93 5.80
CA PHE A 267 14.05 -16.21 4.52
C PHE A 267 15.23 -15.25 4.43
N ASN A 268 16.01 -15.37 3.35
CA ASN A 268 17.02 -14.39 3.01
C ASN A 268 16.31 -13.02 2.82
N ILE A 269 16.95 -11.92 3.23
CA ILE A 269 16.37 -10.56 3.11
C ILE A 269 15.96 -10.26 1.65
N ILE A 270 16.71 -10.80 0.70
CA ILE A 270 16.41 -10.75 -0.74
C ILE A 270 15.01 -11.35 -1.03
N ASP A 271 14.62 -12.46 -0.42
CA ASP A 271 13.32 -13.12 -0.63
C ASP A 271 12.12 -12.38 -0.05
N ASN A 272 12.38 -11.55 0.97
CA ASN A 272 11.33 -10.78 1.63
C ASN A 272 10.90 -9.59 0.77
N TYR A 273 11.87 -8.90 0.15
CA TYR A 273 11.61 -7.63 -0.52
C TYR A 273 11.63 -7.69 -2.06
N ILE A 274 12.27 -8.70 -2.65
CA ILE A 274 12.45 -8.82 -4.10
C ILE A 274 11.62 -9.98 -4.65
N ASP A 275 10.79 -9.69 -5.65
CA ASP A 275 9.98 -10.68 -6.36
C ASP A 275 10.85 -11.67 -7.16
N LEU A 276 10.23 -12.67 -7.78
CA LEU A 276 10.92 -13.63 -8.65
C LEU A 276 11.37 -12.93 -9.95
N SER A 277 12.48 -12.19 -9.90
CA SER A 277 13.13 -11.59 -11.06
C SER A 277 14.30 -12.45 -11.54
N ILE A 278 14.64 -12.32 -12.83
CA ILE A 278 15.76 -13.00 -13.46
C ILE A 278 17.11 -12.56 -12.86
N ASP A 279 17.19 -11.32 -12.35
CA ASP A 279 18.40 -10.76 -11.73
C ASP A 279 18.60 -11.18 -10.27
N LYS A 280 17.59 -11.80 -9.65
CA LYS A 280 17.64 -12.23 -8.24
C LYS A 280 18.82 -13.18 -7.91
N PRO A 281 19.18 -14.17 -8.76
CA PRO A 281 20.38 -15.00 -8.58
C PRO A 281 21.67 -14.18 -8.47
N HIS A 282 21.80 -13.12 -9.26
CA HIS A 282 22.98 -12.26 -9.24
C HIS A 282 23.11 -11.54 -7.89
N LEU A 283 21.99 -11.12 -7.28
CA LEU A 283 22.00 -10.54 -5.94
C LEU A 283 22.47 -11.53 -4.86
N TYR A 284 22.10 -12.81 -4.96
CA TYR A 284 22.63 -13.84 -4.06
C TYR A 284 24.13 -14.03 -4.23
N TYR A 285 24.61 -14.03 -5.48
CA TYR A 285 26.03 -14.15 -5.77
C TYR A 285 26.84 -12.99 -5.16
N ILE A 286 26.41 -11.74 -5.38
CA ILE A 286 27.06 -10.56 -4.80
C ILE A 286 27.06 -10.64 -3.28
N LYS A 287 25.93 -11.03 -2.67
CA LYS A 287 25.84 -11.19 -1.23
C LYS A 287 26.83 -12.22 -0.69
N GLN A 288 26.91 -13.40 -1.30
CA GLN A 288 27.88 -14.43 -0.91
C GLN A 288 29.31 -13.91 -1.03
N LYS A 289 29.62 -13.18 -2.10
CA LYS A 289 30.94 -12.59 -2.32
C LYS A 289 31.29 -11.56 -1.23
N LEU A 290 30.40 -10.62 -0.94
CA LEU A 290 30.58 -9.64 0.15
C LEU A 290 30.70 -10.31 1.52
N GLU A 291 30.03 -11.44 1.74
CA GLU A 291 30.13 -12.19 2.99
C GLU A 291 31.54 -12.75 3.25
N THR A 292 32.37 -12.94 2.21
CA THR A 292 33.75 -13.46 2.33
C THR A 292 34.78 -12.44 2.85
N TYR A 293 34.48 -11.14 2.78
CA TYR A 293 35.40 -10.08 3.19
C TYR A 293 35.38 -9.87 4.72
N VAL A 294 36.57 -9.85 5.34
CA VAL A 294 36.75 -9.76 6.80
C VAL A 294 36.57 -8.34 7.34
N GLU A 295 37.01 -7.32 6.60
CA GLU A 295 37.01 -5.92 7.05
C GLU A 295 35.60 -5.34 7.22
N ARG A 296 34.56 -5.98 6.64
CA ARG A 296 33.13 -5.60 6.72
C ARG A 296 32.86 -4.13 6.41
N GLU A 297 33.76 -3.46 5.69
CA GLU A 297 33.64 -2.07 5.25
C GLU A 297 33.60 -2.01 3.73
N PHE A 298 32.60 -1.29 3.19
CA PHE A 298 32.36 -1.26 1.74
C PHE A 298 32.05 0.16 1.25
N HIS A 299 32.54 0.46 0.05
CA HIS A 299 32.26 1.69 -0.69
C HIS A 299 31.35 1.38 -1.87
N CYS A 300 30.17 2.01 -1.93
CA CYS A 300 29.18 1.80 -2.99
C CYS A 300 28.96 3.09 -3.78
N TYR A 301 28.97 3.00 -5.10
CA TYR A 301 28.54 4.08 -5.99
C TYR A 301 27.21 3.71 -6.61
N THR A 302 26.29 4.66 -6.68
CA THR A 302 24.90 4.42 -7.12
C THR A 302 24.46 5.51 -8.08
N ASP A 303 23.87 5.09 -9.20
CA ASP A 303 23.24 6.00 -10.18
C ASP A 303 21.98 5.35 -10.78
N GLY A 304 21.06 6.15 -11.30
CA GLY A 304 19.93 5.67 -12.07
C GLY A 304 19.31 6.73 -12.97
N SER A 305 18.96 6.32 -14.19
CA SER A 305 18.51 7.20 -15.26
C SER A 305 17.16 6.78 -15.83
N VAL A 306 16.43 7.75 -16.40
CA VAL A 306 15.13 7.56 -17.06
C VAL A 306 15.16 8.19 -18.45
N LYS A 307 14.82 7.44 -19.50
CA LYS A 307 14.59 7.96 -20.86
C LYS A 307 13.09 7.99 -21.18
N ASP A 308 12.68 8.91 -22.07
CA ASP A 308 11.30 9.01 -22.62
C ASP A 308 10.17 9.08 -21.57
N LEU A 309 10.40 9.81 -20.47
CA LEU A 309 9.39 10.02 -19.41
C LEU A 309 8.06 10.54 -19.99
N GLY A 310 6.97 9.83 -19.72
CA GLY A 310 5.62 10.15 -20.17
C GLY A 310 5.18 9.45 -21.45
N LYS A 311 6.04 8.65 -22.11
CA LYS A 311 5.71 7.89 -23.31
C LYS A 311 5.66 6.38 -23.05
N PRO A 312 5.04 5.58 -23.93
CA PRO A 312 5.08 4.12 -23.84
C PRO A 312 6.49 3.52 -23.96
N SER A 313 7.43 4.22 -24.62
CA SER A 313 8.84 3.82 -24.76
C SER A 313 9.70 4.11 -23.53
N ILE A 314 9.09 4.43 -22.39
CA ILE A 314 9.81 4.78 -21.17
C ILE A 314 10.71 3.64 -20.70
N SER A 315 11.92 3.98 -20.30
CA SER A 315 12.86 3.06 -19.69
C SER A 315 13.41 3.67 -18.40
N LEU A 316 13.43 2.87 -17.33
CA LEU A 316 14.11 3.20 -16.08
C LEU A 316 15.20 2.15 -15.85
N VAL A 317 16.44 2.62 -15.73
CA VAL A 317 17.62 1.79 -15.49
C VAL A 317 18.35 2.33 -14.29
N TYR A 318 18.88 1.43 -13.46
CA TYR A 318 19.68 1.81 -12.31
C TYR A 318 20.81 0.83 -12.07
N GLY A 319 21.84 1.29 -11.35
CA GLY A 319 23.05 0.54 -11.13
C GLY A 319 23.76 0.85 -9.83
N THR A 320 24.51 -0.12 -9.34
CA THR A 320 25.45 0.07 -8.23
C THR A 320 26.71 -0.75 -8.40
N THR A 321 27.83 -0.20 -7.95
CA THR A 321 29.14 -0.86 -7.95
C THR A 321 29.71 -0.92 -6.54
N PHE A 322 30.32 -2.05 -6.19
CA PHE A 322 30.84 -2.34 -4.85
C PHE A 322 32.37 -2.35 -4.84
N TYR A 323 32.97 -1.67 -3.87
CA TYR A 323 34.41 -1.57 -3.69
C TYR A 323 34.82 -1.80 -2.23
N THR A 324 36.08 -2.19 -2.01
CA THR A 324 36.71 -2.17 -0.68
C THR A 324 37.11 -0.74 -0.27
N PRO A 325 37.51 -0.50 1.00
CA PRO A 325 38.01 0.81 1.44
C PRO A 325 39.20 1.29 0.61
N GLN A 326 40.05 0.36 0.16
CA GLN A 326 41.20 0.59 -0.71
C GLN A 326 40.82 0.72 -2.20
N LYS A 327 39.53 0.91 -2.50
CA LYS A 327 38.96 1.08 -3.85
C LYS A 327 39.22 -0.10 -4.79
N GLN A 328 39.39 -1.31 -4.25
CA GLN A 328 39.44 -2.51 -5.08
C GLN A 328 38.03 -2.90 -5.52
N PHE A 329 37.84 -3.14 -6.82
CA PHE A 329 36.55 -3.53 -7.38
C PHE A 329 36.13 -4.91 -6.85
N ILE A 330 34.93 -5.00 -6.30
CA ILE A 330 34.34 -6.24 -5.83
C ILE A 330 33.39 -6.76 -6.90
N ASP A 331 32.30 -6.04 -7.17
CA ASP A 331 31.30 -6.45 -8.16
C ASP A 331 30.41 -5.29 -8.59
N GLN A 332 29.54 -5.53 -9.56
CA GLN A 332 28.59 -4.55 -10.08
C GLN A 332 27.20 -5.16 -10.30
N PHE A 333 26.16 -4.36 -10.12
CA PHE A 333 24.79 -4.76 -10.34
C PHE A 333 24.05 -3.68 -11.12
N TYR A 334 23.35 -4.09 -12.17
CA TYR A 334 22.48 -3.22 -12.95
C TYR A 334 21.18 -3.95 -13.26
N SER A 335 20.09 -3.20 -13.28
CA SER A 335 18.76 -3.73 -13.57
C SER A 335 17.83 -2.61 -14.00
N SER A 336 16.63 -2.98 -14.42
CA SER A 336 15.57 -2.05 -14.78
C SER A 336 14.46 -2.05 -13.73
N GLY A 337 13.65 -0.99 -13.72
CA GLY A 337 12.48 -0.92 -12.85
C GLY A 337 11.20 -0.60 -13.62
N GLU A 338 10.11 -1.22 -13.19
CA GLU A 338 8.78 -1.00 -13.77
C GLU A 338 7.87 -0.25 -12.78
N ASN A 339 6.81 0.35 -13.34
CA ASN A 339 5.72 1.01 -12.61
C ASN A 339 6.15 2.21 -11.75
N ASN A 340 5.27 3.18 -11.53
CA ASN A 340 5.51 4.42 -10.80
C ASN A 340 6.83 5.13 -11.20
N ILE A 341 7.14 5.13 -12.50
CA ILE A 341 8.46 5.57 -13.00
C ILE A 341 8.67 7.06 -12.69
N SER A 342 9.80 7.36 -12.04
CA SER A 342 10.25 8.72 -11.74
C SER A 342 11.76 8.74 -11.56
N VAL A 343 12.38 9.90 -11.83
CA VAL A 343 13.83 10.10 -11.65
C VAL A 343 14.25 9.82 -10.20
N VAL A 344 13.47 10.29 -9.23
CA VAL A 344 13.75 10.00 -7.80
C VAL A 344 13.69 8.51 -7.49
N LYS A 345 12.86 7.72 -8.21
CA LYS A 345 12.81 6.25 -8.06
C LYS A 345 14.05 5.60 -8.68
N SER A 346 14.50 6.04 -9.86
CA SER A 346 15.70 5.46 -10.51
C SER A 346 16.93 5.61 -9.64
N GLU A 347 17.08 6.71 -8.90
CA GLU A 347 18.23 6.93 -8.01
C GLU A 347 18.03 6.29 -6.61
N LEU A 348 16.80 5.93 -6.22
CA LEU A 348 16.51 5.31 -4.91
C LEU A 348 16.59 3.78 -4.93
N LEU A 349 16.27 3.15 -6.06
CA LEU A 349 16.42 1.70 -6.25
C LEU A 349 17.87 1.18 -6.08
N PRO A 350 18.93 1.82 -6.63
CA PRO A 350 20.30 1.36 -6.44
C PRO A 350 20.76 1.52 -4.99
N LEU A 351 20.27 2.54 -4.28
CA LEU A 351 20.46 2.68 -2.83
C LEU A 351 19.82 1.49 -2.08
N LEU A 352 18.60 1.10 -2.44
CA LEU A 352 17.95 -0.07 -1.83
C LEU A 352 18.71 -1.37 -2.11
N ILE A 353 19.08 -1.60 -3.37
CA ILE A 353 19.78 -2.83 -3.78
C ILE A 353 21.16 -2.95 -3.13
N SER A 354 21.92 -1.86 -3.06
CA SER A 354 23.23 -1.86 -2.41
C SER A 354 23.13 -2.28 -0.93
N LEU A 355 22.06 -1.92 -0.23
CA LEU A 355 21.84 -2.30 1.17
C LEU A 355 21.32 -3.74 1.36
N ILE A 356 20.50 -4.26 0.44
CA ILE A 356 19.93 -5.62 0.56
C ILE A 356 21.00 -6.72 0.54
N VAL A 357 22.08 -6.51 -0.23
CA VAL A 357 23.15 -7.50 -0.41
C VAL A 357 24.23 -7.45 0.68
N MET A 358 24.16 -6.47 1.60
CA MET A 358 25.19 -6.27 2.61
C MET A 358 25.20 -7.37 3.68
N PRO A 359 26.39 -7.75 4.18
CA PRO A 359 26.49 -8.64 5.33
C PRO A 359 26.04 -7.94 6.61
N LYS A 360 25.75 -8.72 7.66
CA LYS A 360 25.36 -8.17 8.96
C LYS A 360 26.52 -7.37 9.57
N GLN A 361 26.17 -6.28 10.27
CA GLN A 361 27.09 -5.42 11.03
C GLN A 361 28.20 -4.78 10.17
N SER A 362 27.95 -4.53 8.89
CA SER A 362 28.92 -3.84 8.03
C SER A 362 28.82 -2.31 8.09
N THR A 363 29.95 -1.67 7.83
CA THR A 363 30.07 -0.22 7.57
C THR A 363 29.97 0.02 6.06
N VAL A 364 29.05 0.86 5.63
CA VAL A 364 28.76 1.08 4.21
C VAL A 364 28.78 2.58 3.92
N HIS A 365 29.71 3.00 3.06
CA HIS A 365 29.80 4.36 2.55
C HIS A 365 29.19 4.42 1.16
N ILE A 366 28.14 5.21 0.96
CA ILE A 366 27.39 5.27 -0.30
C ILE A 366 27.56 6.65 -0.93
N PHE A 367 27.98 6.68 -2.18
CA PHE A 367 28.20 7.88 -2.98
C PHE A 367 27.06 8.03 -3.99
N THR A 368 26.33 9.15 -3.90
CA THR A 368 25.18 9.48 -4.76
C THR A 368 25.18 10.95 -5.12
N ASP A 369 24.63 11.28 -6.27
CA ASP A 369 24.45 12.63 -6.81
C ASP A 369 23.08 13.24 -6.49
N ASN A 370 22.09 12.43 -6.06
CA ASN A 370 20.73 12.90 -5.79
C ASN A 370 20.57 13.62 -4.43
N ASP A 371 20.34 14.93 -4.50
CA ASP A 371 20.06 15.82 -3.37
C ASP A 371 18.79 15.48 -2.55
N GLN A 372 17.72 15.03 -3.21
CA GLN A 372 16.48 14.67 -2.55
C GLN A 372 16.64 13.40 -1.71
N ASN A 373 17.34 12.39 -2.22
CA ASN A 373 17.61 11.15 -1.50
C ASN A 373 18.56 11.40 -0.32
N PHE A 374 19.63 12.16 -0.56
CA PHE A 374 20.58 12.59 0.49
C PHE A 374 19.88 13.32 1.65
N SER A 375 19.09 14.36 1.32
CA SER A 375 18.39 15.14 2.34
C SER A 375 17.31 14.35 3.09
N THR A 376 16.66 13.38 2.43
CA THR A 376 15.66 12.51 3.05
C THR A 376 16.33 11.50 3.99
N PHE A 377 17.44 10.90 3.58
CA PHE A 377 18.19 9.97 4.42
C PHE A 377 18.67 10.62 5.71
N HIS A 378 19.32 11.79 5.66
CA HIS A 378 19.78 12.47 6.87
C HIS A 378 18.64 12.89 7.82
N LYS A 379 17.46 13.23 7.28
CA LYS A 379 16.25 13.47 8.10
C LYS A 379 15.75 12.21 8.79
N LEU A 380 15.98 11.02 8.23
CA LEU A 380 15.64 9.74 8.85
C LEU A 380 16.72 9.29 9.83
N GLN A 381 17.99 9.48 9.48
CA GLN A 381 19.15 9.17 10.32
C GLN A 381 19.13 9.98 11.63
N SER A 382 18.83 11.28 11.55
CA SER A 382 18.64 12.14 12.75
C SER A 382 17.50 11.69 13.67
N LYS A 383 16.60 10.84 13.19
CA LYS A 383 15.51 10.22 13.97
C LYS A 383 15.79 8.77 14.33
N ASN A 384 17.03 8.30 14.15
CA ASN A 384 17.43 6.91 14.34
C ASN A 384 16.55 5.92 13.56
N PHE A 385 16.13 6.31 12.35
CA PHE A 385 15.24 5.51 11.47
C PHE A 385 13.90 5.11 12.11
N LYS A 386 13.48 5.79 13.18
CA LYS A 386 12.19 5.56 13.83
C LYS A 386 11.22 6.68 13.44
N ILE A 387 10.19 6.31 12.69
CA ILE A 387 9.11 7.23 12.30
C ILE A 387 7.75 6.72 12.76
N THR A 388 6.85 7.67 13.02
CA THR A 388 5.45 7.33 13.31
C THR A 388 4.69 7.05 12.00
N PRO A 389 3.60 6.26 12.02
CA PRO A 389 2.76 6.06 10.83
C PRO A 389 2.28 7.37 10.20
N ARG A 390 2.01 8.39 11.02
CA ARG A 390 1.61 9.73 10.55
C ARG A 390 2.72 10.42 9.76
N GLN A 391 3.98 10.27 10.17
CA GLN A 391 5.12 10.83 9.45
C GLN A 391 5.36 10.08 8.15
N TYR A 392 5.22 8.76 8.14
CA TYR A 392 5.27 7.95 6.92
C TYR A 392 4.29 8.46 5.86
N PHE A 393 3.01 8.62 6.21
CA PHE A 393 2.00 9.08 5.24
C PHE A 393 2.20 10.52 4.76
N LYS A 394 3.12 11.27 5.38
CA LYS A 394 3.55 12.61 4.97
C LYS A 394 4.84 12.61 4.16
N MET A 395 5.59 11.51 4.09
CA MET A 395 6.81 11.41 3.30
C MET A 395 6.51 11.69 1.82
N ILE A 396 7.43 12.38 1.16
CA ILE A 396 7.27 12.82 -0.22
C ILE A 396 7.82 11.72 -1.13
N ASN A 397 6.91 11.01 -1.79
CA ASN A 397 7.15 9.97 -2.80
C ASN A 397 7.99 8.78 -2.30
N ASN A 398 7.74 7.58 -2.86
CA ASN A 398 8.48 6.35 -2.61
C ASN A 398 8.62 5.97 -1.12
N GLY A 399 7.58 6.26 -0.31
CA GLY A 399 7.61 6.00 1.14
C GLY A 399 7.82 4.52 1.49
N ILE A 400 7.36 3.63 0.61
CA ILE A 400 7.55 2.18 0.73
C ILE A 400 9.03 1.80 0.61
N LEU A 401 9.75 2.35 -0.38
CA LEU A 401 11.19 2.11 -0.56
C LEU A 401 11.97 2.53 0.68
N TRP A 402 11.67 3.72 1.20
CA TRP A 402 12.29 4.21 2.44
C TRP A 402 12.00 3.34 3.65
N GLN A 403 10.79 2.81 3.76
CA GLN A 403 10.45 1.91 4.85
C GLN A 403 11.22 0.60 4.78
N ILE A 404 11.34 0.02 3.58
CA ILE A 404 12.15 -1.18 3.36
C ILE A 404 13.61 -0.91 3.73
N ILE A 405 14.18 0.23 3.30
CA ILE A 405 15.54 0.65 3.66
C ILE A 405 15.70 0.70 5.18
N MET A 406 14.79 1.34 5.91
CA MET A 406 14.85 1.43 7.38
C MET A 406 14.82 0.04 8.04
N GLU A 407 13.95 -0.85 7.58
CA GLU A 407 13.85 -2.22 8.11
C GLU A 407 15.12 -3.04 7.83
N ILE A 408 15.73 -2.90 6.65
CA ILE A 408 17.00 -3.56 6.32
C ILE A 408 18.12 -3.06 7.24
N ILE A 409 18.23 -1.75 7.44
CA ILE A 409 19.24 -1.15 8.32
C ILE A 409 19.13 -1.70 9.74
N GLU A 410 17.90 -1.82 10.26
CA GLU A 410 17.65 -2.36 11.59
C GLU A 410 17.95 -3.87 11.66
N ILE A 411 17.46 -4.67 10.69
CA ILE A 411 17.64 -6.13 10.66
C ILE A 411 19.12 -6.53 10.51
N LEU A 412 19.88 -5.81 9.67
CA LEU A 412 21.30 -6.07 9.43
C LEU A 412 22.22 -5.32 10.40
N SER A 413 21.69 -4.37 11.17
CA SER A 413 22.48 -3.49 12.06
C SER A 413 23.63 -2.79 11.31
N LEU A 414 23.31 -2.19 10.16
CA LEU A 414 24.29 -1.51 9.28
C LEU A 414 24.67 -0.13 9.82
N ASN A 415 25.94 0.25 9.66
CA ASN A 415 26.39 1.62 9.87
C ASN A 415 26.59 2.30 8.51
N ILE A 416 25.77 3.30 8.19
CA ILE A 416 25.71 3.89 6.85
C ILE A 416 26.06 5.37 6.88
N THR A 417 26.92 5.76 5.96
CA THR A 417 27.36 7.12 5.69
C THR A 417 27.09 7.43 4.22
N LEU A 418 26.26 8.43 3.96
CA LEU A 418 25.98 8.90 2.60
C LEU A 418 26.85 10.11 2.28
N PHE A 419 27.49 10.08 1.13
CA PHE A 419 28.32 11.16 0.58
C PHE A 419 27.66 11.70 -0.68
N LYS A 420 27.52 13.02 -0.73
CA LYS A 420 27.07 13.71 -1.94
C LYS A 420 28.26 13.86 -2.88
N VAL A 421 28.12 13.36 -4.11
CA VAL A 421 29.04 13.63 -5.21
C VAL A 421 28.50 14.82 -6.00
N GLN A 422 29.38 15.71 -6.46
CA GLN A 422 28.98 16.83 -7.31
C GLN A 422 28.82 16.32 -8.74
N ALA A 423 27.65 16.54 -9.35
CA ALA A 423 27.42 16.17 -10.75
C ALA A 423 28.50 16.80 -11.65
N HIS A 424 29.10 16.00 -12.54
CA HIS A 424 30.23 16.37 -13.41
C HIS A 424 31.57 16.66 -12.71
N ALA A 425 31.78 16.22 -11.47
CA ALA A 425 33.11 16.17 -10.87
C ALA A 425 33.98 15.08 -11.53
N GLU A 426 35.31 15.21 -11.43
CA GLU A 426 36.29 14.21 -11.87
C GLU A 426 36.30 12.93 -10.99
N ASP A 427 35.14 12.46 -10.52
CA ASP A 427 35.03 11.17 -9.83
C ASP A 427 34.89 10.03 -10.85
N ILE A 428 36.00 9.34 -11.09
CA ILE A 428 36.13 8.22 -12.03
C ILE A 428 35.09 7.13 -11.74
N TYR A 429 34.77 6.89 -10.47
CA TYR A 429 33.88 5.80 -10.09
C TYR A 429 32.40 6.13 -10.33
N ASN A 430 31.99 7.37 -10.05
CA ASN A 430 30.61 7.80 -10.34
C ASN A 430 30.37 7.84 -11.86
N ASN A 431 31.30 8.45 -12.60
CA ASN A 431 31.23 8.53 -14.07
C ASN A 431 31.18 7.15 -14.73
N PHE A 432 31.81 6.14 -14.12
CA PHE A 432 31.71 4.75 -14.58
C PHE A 432 30.29 4.19 -14.43
N VAL A 433 29.62 4.42 -13.30
CA VAL A 433 28.23 3.96 -13.11
C VAL A 433 27.30 4.68 -14.09
N ASP A 434 27.43 6.00 -14.24
CA ASP A 434 26.62 6.81 -15.17
C ASP A 434 26.76 6.31 -16.63
N GLN A 435 27.98 6.03 -17.06
CA GLN A 435 28.24 5.51 -18.41
C GLN A 435 27.61 4.13 -18.61
N GLN A 436 27.68 3.25 -17.60
CA GLN A 436 27.11 1.91 -17.67
C GLN A 436 25.57 1.95 -17.69
N VAL A 437 24.95 2.79 -16.84
CA VAL A 437 23.50 3.01 -16.83
C VAL A 437 23.04 3.54 -18.20
N ALA A 438 23.80 4.45 -18.81
CA ALA A 438 23.48 4.99 -20.14
C ALA A 438 23.53 3.92 -21.25
N ARG A 439 24.47 2.98 -21.19
CA ARG A 439 24.61 1.87 -22.16
C ARG A 439 23.47 0.86 -22.07
N ILE A 440 23.06 0.51 -20.84
CA ILE A 440 22.03 -0.52 -20.60
C ILE A 440 20.66 -0.09 -21.11
N HIS A 441 20.39 1.21 -21.23
CA HIS A 441 19.17 1.69 -21.89
C HIS A 441 19.02 1.22 -23.33
N ASP A 442 20.13 0.89 -24.01
CA ASP A 442 20.14 0.47 -25.41
C ASP A 442 20.15 -1.08 -25.54
N GLU A 443 20.18 -1.80 -24.43
CA GLU A 443 20.08 -3.27 -24.39
C GLU A 443 18.60 -3.72 -24.41
N VAL A 444 18.31 -4.75 -25.21
CA VAL A 444 16.93 -5.19 -25.51
C VAL A 444 16.28 -5.95 -24.34
N ASP A 445 17.09 -6.52 -23.44
CA ASP A 445 16.64 -7.38 -22.34
C ASP A 445 16.74 -6.66 -20.98
N LEU A 446 15.87 -5.66 -20.78
CA LEU A 446 15.70 -5.01 -19.48
C LEU A 446 14.93 -5.96 -18.54
N HIS A 447 15.66 -6.66 -17.67
CA HIS A 447 15.09 -7.50 -16.62
C HIS A 447 14.63 -6.60 -15.46
N SER A 448 13.34 -6.60 -15.13
CA SER A 448 12.81 -5.71 -14.10
C SER A 448 12.85 -6.36 -12.71
N ILE A 449 13.48 -5.70 -11.74
CA ILE A 449 13.26 -6.03 -10.33
C ILE A 449 12.03 -5.29 -9.82
N ASN A 450 11.01 -6.05 -9.45
CA ASN A 450 9.84 -5.55 -8.75
C ASN A 450 9.91 -5.85 -7.25
N ILE A 451 9.38 -4.92 -6.46
CA ILE A 451 9.35 -5.02 -5.01
C ILE A 451 8.13 -5.81 -4.59
N ARG A 452 8.36 -6.84 -3.78
CA ARG A 452 7.32 -7.71 -3.30
C ARG A 452 6.36 -6.97 -2.40
N ASN A 453 5.06 -7.21 -2.62
CA ASN A 453 4.01 -6.65 -1.79
C ASN A 453 3.87 -7.45 -0.48
N GLN A 454 4.73 -7.17 0.49
CA GLN A 454 4.69 -7.77 1.84
C GLN A 454 4.32 -6.76 2.93
N PRO A 455 3.66 -7.18 4.03
CA PRO A 455 3.42 -6.32 5.17
C PRO A 455 4.76 -5.90 5.79
N LEU A 456 4.94 -4.58 5.93
CA LEU A 456 6.12 -3.99 6.53
C LEU A 456 5.89 -3.75 8.03
N GLN A 457 6.95 -3.63 8.83
CA GLN A 457 6.87 -3.51 10.29
C GLN A 457 5.98 -2.34 10.75
N LEU A 458 6.11 -1.16 10.14
CA LEU A 458 5.31 0.01 10.46
C LEU A 458 3.89 -0.05 9.86
N ILE A 459 3.74 -0.71 8.70
CA ILE A 459 2.51 -0.69 7.90
C ILE A 459 2.22 -2.08 7.37
N ARG A 460 1.25 -2.72 8.04
CA ARG A 460 0.78 -4.07 7.70
C ARG A 460 -0.14 -4.12 6.47
N TYR A 461 -0.52 -2.96 5.93
CA TYR A 461 -1.46 -2.86 4.82
C TYR A 461 -0.93 -1.89 3.76
N ILE A 462 -0.39 -2.44 2.67
CA ILE A 462 0.07 -1.65 1.53
C ILE A 462 -1.10 -1.50 0.54
N PRO A 463 -1.55 -0.25 0.28
CA PRO A 463 -2.59 -0.03 -0.70
C PRO A 463 -2.02 -0.14 -2.12
N SER A 464 -2.77 -0.81 -3.00
CA SER A 464 -2.46 -0.90 -4.43
C SER A 464 -3.61 -0.35 -5.26
N TRP A 465 -3.30 0.14 -6.45
CA TRP A 465 -4.26 0.56 -7.47
C TRP A 465 -4.08 -0.35 -8.69
N ASN A 466 -5.13 -1.04 -9.12
CA ASN A 466 -5.08 -2.05 -10.21
C ASN A 466 -3.90 -3.03 -10.05
N ASN A 467 -3.73 -3.59 -8.84
CA ASN A 467 -2.62 -4.48 -8.46
C ASN A 467 -1.21 -3.86 -8.47
N VAL A 468 -1.05 -2.59 -8.83
CA VAL A 468 0.23 -1.86 -8.73
C VAL A 468 0.30 -1.15 -7.39
N ILE A 469 1.43 -1.28 -6.69
CA ILE A 469 1.65 -0.64 -5.38
C ILE A 469 1.58 0.90 -5.51
N ILE A 470 0.88 1.57 -4.58
CA ILE A 470 0.83 3.04 -4.57
C ILE A 470 2.06 3.58 -3.84
N GLU A 471 3.06 4.05 -4.60
CA GLU A 471 4.29 4.63 -4.04
C GLU A 471 4.15 6.13 -3.67
N LYS A 472 3.12 6.80 -4.18
CA LYS A 472 2.82 8.20 -3.90
C LYS A 472 2.18 8.39 -2.51
N PRO A 473 2.25 9.60 -1.92
CA PRO A 473 1.59 9.87 -0.64
C PRO A 473 0.10 9.57 -0.74
N LEU A 474 -0.38 8.60 0.05
CA LEU A 474 -1.72 8.01 -0.09
C LEU A 474 -2.84 9.06 -0.17
N ARG A 475 -2.84 10.05 0.73
CA ARG A 475 -3.86 11.11 0.74
C ARG A 475 -3.86 11.94 -0.54
N LYS A 476 -2.67 12.27 -1.07
CA LYS A 476 -2.56 13.02 -2.34
C LYS A 476 -3.06 12.18 -3.50
N PHE A 477 -2.70 10.90 -3.54
CA PHE A 477 -3.15 9.96 -4.56
C PHE A 477 -4.69 9.78 -4.54
N LEU A 478 -5.30 9.60 -3.37
CA LEU A 478 -6.76 9.48 -3.22
C LEU A 478 -7.50 10.75 -3.66
N ARG A 479 -6.99 11.92 -3.27
CA ARG A 479 -7.54 13.21 -3.71
C ARG A 479 -7.46 13.35 -5.22
N LEU A 480 -6.33 12.95 -5.79
CA LEU A 480 -6.10 12.99 -7.22
C LEU A 480 -7.06 12.05 -7.96
N THR A 481 -7.22 10.82 -7.48
CA THR A 481 -8.16 9.84 -8.03
C THR A 481 -9.57 10.38 -8.07
N THR A 482 -10.02 10.97 -6.97
CA THR A 482 -11.35 11.61 -6.88
C THR A 482 -11.48 12.77 -7.87
N ASN A 483 -10.46 13.63 -7.98
CA ASN A 483 -10.49 14.77 -8.90
C ASN A 483 -10.60 14.33 -10.36
N VAL A 484 -9.82 13.33 -10.78
CA VAL A 484 -9.86 12.81 -12.15
C VAL A 484 -11.19 12.14 -12.44
N THR A 485 -11.72 11.35 -11.50
CA THR A 485 -13.06 10.75 -11.64
C THR A 485 -14.14 11.81 -11.87
N ASN A 486 -14.06 12.92 -11.13
CA ASN A 486 -15.02 14.02 -11.28
C ASN A 486 -14.81 14.78 -12.60
N LEU A 487 -13.57 14.93 -13.05
CA LEU A 487 -13.24 15.54 -14.34
C LEU A 487 -13.80 14.70 -15.50
N GLU A 488 -13.56 13.39 -15.52
CA GLU A 488 -14.12 12.48 -16.53
C GLU A 488 -15.64 12.54 -16.53
N LYS A 489 -16.30 12.47 -15.36
CA LYS A 489 -17.75 12.63 -15.25
C LYS A 489 -18.25 13.94 -15.85
N PHE A 490 -17.54 15.04 -15.59
CA PHE A 490 -17.87 16.35 -16.15
C PHE A 490 -17.69 16.38 -17.67
N LEU A 491 -16.56 15.90 -18.19
CA LEU A 491 -16.30 15.84 -19.63
C LEU A 491 -17.26 14.88 -20.36
N ASN A 492 -17.71 13.81 -19.69
CA ASN A 492 -18.64 12.81 -20.22
C ASN A 492 -20.10 13.27 -20.28
N LEU A 493 -20.44 14.43 -19.71
CA LEU A 493 -21.75 15.04 -19.90
C LEU A 493 -21.99 15.27 -21.40
N ASN A 494 -23.21 14.98 -21.90
CA ASN A 494 -23.54 15.13 -23.32
C ASN A 494 -23.25 16.54 -23.86
N ARG A 495 -23.41 17.57 -23.01
CA ARG A 495 -23.14 18.98 -23.35
C ARG A 495 -21.66 19.31 -23.55
N ASN A 496 -20.77 18.52 -22.95
CA ASN A 496 -19.33 18.74 -22.99
C ASN A 496 -18.63 17.82 -24.00
N ALA A 497 -19.39 17.09 -24.82
CA ALA A 497 -18.85 16.06 -25.69
C ALA A 497 -17.83 16.58 -26.70
N LYS A 498 -18.07 17.79 -27.23
CA LYS A 498 -17.16 18.53 -28.09
C LYS A 498 -15.75 18.69 -27.48
N TYR A 499 -15.65 18.99 -26.19
CA TYR A 499 -14.36 19.22 -25.52
C TYR A 499 -13.52 17.96 -25.32
N ARG A 500 -14.06 16.77 -25.66
CA ARG A 500 -13.28 15.52 -25.70
C ARG A 500 -12.49 15.36 -27.01
N GLN A 501 -12.80 16.17 -28.03
CA GLN A 501 -12.18 16.15 -29.36
C GLN A 501 -11.43 17.44 -29.69
N LEU A 502 -11.35 18.39 -28.76
CA LEU A 502 -10.65 19.66 -28.93
C LEU A 502 -9.46 19.75 -27.98
N ASP A 503 -8.41 20.43 -28.44
CA ASP A 503 -7.23 20.73 -27.64
C ASP A 503 -7.51 21.84 -26.60
N ILE A 504 -8.10 21.44 -25.48
CA ILE A 504 -8.41 22.30 -24.34
C ILE A 504 -7.30 22.20 -23.30
N ASP A 505 -6.82 23.34 -22.81
CA ASP A 505 -5.96 23.39 -21.64
C ASP A 505 -6.84 23.23 -20.38
N ILE A 506 -7.04 21.98 -19.95
CA ILE A 506 -7.90 21.62 -18.83
C ILE A 506 -7.31 22.16 -17.53
N LYS A 507 -5.98 22.13 -17.41
CA LYS A 507 -5.29 22.65 -16.22
C LYS A 507 -5.61 24.11 -15.98
N ASN A 508 -5.47 24.97 -16.99
CA ASN A 508 -5.80 26.39 -16.87
C ASN A 508 -7.31 26.62 -16.83
N THR A 509 -8.11 25.89 -17.61
CA THR A 509 -9.58 26.00 -17.57
C THR A 509 -10.14 25.82 -16.15
N PHE A 510 -9.72 24.78 -15.43
CA PHE A 510 -10.21 24.53 -14.07
C PHE A 510 -9.47 25.31 -12.99
N SER A 511 -8.24 25.79 -13.23
CA SER A 511 -7.57 26.71 -12.30
C SER A 511 -8.30 28.05 -12.25
N LEU A 512 -8.76 28.57 -13.39
CA LEU A 512 -9.48 29.86 -13.51
C LEU A 512 -10.87 29.88 -12.85
N LEU A 513 -11.44 28.70 -12.58
CA LEU A 513 -12.66 28.54 -11.77
C LEU A 513 -12.40 28.74 -10.28
N LYS A 514 -11.20 28.38 -9.81
CA LYS A 514 -10.73 28.73 -8.47
C LYS A 514 -10.43 30.23 -8.54
N GLY A 515 -10.90 31.00 -7.56
CA GLY A 515 -10.72 32.45 -7.57
C GLY A 515 -9.26 32.85 -7.32
N GLU A 516 -9.03 33.96 -6.64
CA GLU A 516 -7.67 34.38 -6.30
C GLU A 516 -6.97 33.34 -5.41
N GLU A 517 -5.93 32.69 -5.94
CA GLU A 517 -5.10 31.76 -5.19
C GLU A 517 -4.39 32.51 -4.05
N GLY A 518 -4.66 32.11 -2.80
CA GLY A 518 -3.96 32.63 -1.61
C GLY A 518 -4.87 33.31 -0.57
N SER A 519 -6.12 33.60 -0.89
CA SER A 519 -7.07 34.12 0.10
C SER A 519 -7.60 33.01 1.01
N LEU A 520 -7.45 33.19 2.33
CA LEU A 520 -8.08 32.33 3.35
C LEU A 520 -9.58 32.65 3.56
N TYR A 521 -10.08 33.71 2.91
CA TYR A 521 -11.45 34.21 3.07
C TYR A 521 -12.15 34.29 1.71
N THR A 522 -13.46 33.98 1.69
CA THR A 522 -14.28 34.15 0.47
C THR A 522 -15.21 35.34 0.66
N THR A 523 -15.18 36.30 -0.26
CA THR A 523 -16.12 37.44 -0.24
C THR A 523 -17.40 37.10 -1.00
N PHE A 524 -18.51 37.76 -0.68
CA PHE A 524 -19.76 37.61 -1.45
C PHE A 524 -19.59 37.98 -2.93
N ALA A 525 -18.74 38.98 -3.22
CA ALA A 525 -18.41 39.38 -4.59
C ALA A 525 -17.69 38.25 -5.34
N GLU A 526 -16.67 37.65 -4.74
CA GLU A 526 -15.94 36.52 -5.34
C GLU A 526 -16.84 35.30 -5.53
N ASN A 527 -17.70 34.98 -4.55
CA ASN A 527 -18.69 33.91 -4.69
C ASN A 527 -19.69 34.17 -5.83
N LYS A 528 -20.12 35.42 -6.03
CA LYS A 528 -20.98 35.81 -7.16
C LYS A 528 -20.27 35.62 -8.51
N ILE A 529 -18.99 35.95 -8.59
CA ILE A 529 -18.16 35.75 -9.79
C ILE A 529 -17.99 34.26 -10.08
N ARG A 530 -17.65 33.45 -9.07
CA ARG A 530 -17.53 31.99 -9.22
C ARG A 530 -18.83 31.35 -9.66
N ARG A 531 -19.96 31.73 -9.05
CA ARG A 531 -21.30 31.26 -9.47
C ARG A 531 -21.55 31.57 -10.94
N ARG A 532 -21.29 32.81 -11.37
CA ARG A 532 -21.45 33.26 -12.76
C ARG A 532 -20.60 32.46 -13.74
N LYS A 533 -19.31 32.23 -13.42
CA LYS A 533 -18.41 31.38 -14.21
C LYS A 533 -18.95 29.95 -14.34
N ILE A 534 -19.41 29.36 -13.24
CA ILE A 534 -20.00 28.01 -13.25
C ILE A 534 -21.26 28.00 -14.13
N GLN A 535 -22.18 28.95 -13.94
CA GLN A 535 -23.43 29.04 -14.72
C GLN A 535 -23.19 29.15 -16.23
N LEU A 536 -22.17 29.90 -16.66
CA LEU A 536 -21.70 29.93 -18.04
C LEU A 536 -21.22 28.56 -18.51
N MET A 537 -20.31 27.95 -17.74
CA MET A 537 -19.67 26.69 -18.10
C MET A 537 -20.65 25.52 -18.20
N ILE A 538 -21.69 25.51 -17.33
CA ILE A 538 -22.74 24.50 -17.39
C ILE A 538 -23.95 24.95 -18.22
N GLU A 539 -23.95 26.10 -18.88
CA GLU A 539 -25.10 26.57 -19.69
C GLU A 539 -26.41 26.74 -18.87
N GLU A 540 -26.31 27.05 -17.58
CA GLU A 540 -27.48 27.24 -16.68
C GLU A 540 -27.61 28.73 -16.28
N LEU A 541 -27.27 29.64 -17.20
CA LEU A 541 -27.71 31.03 -17.11
C LEU A 541 -29.25 31.09 -17.16
N PRO A 542 -29.90 32.04 -16.46
CA PRO A 542 -31.35 32.13 -16.42
C PRO A 542 -31.90 32.75 -17.72
N CYS A 543 -31.74 32.04 -18.84
CA CYS A 543 -32.50 32.27 -20.08
C CYS A 543 -33.97 31.90 -19.89
N ILE A 544 -34.84 32.34 -20.79
CA ILE A 544 -36.26 31.98 -20.76
C ILE A 544 -36.45 30.46 -20.72
N HIS A 545 -35.74 29.71 -21.56
CA HIS A 545 -35.75 28.25 -21.54
C HIS A 545 -35.44 27.68 -20.14
N GLN A 546 -34.46 28.25 -19.43
CA GLN A 546 -34.10 27.80 -18.10
C GLN A 546 -35.14 28.18 -17.04
N ILE A 547 -35.73 29.37 -17.16
CA ILE A 547 -36.77 29.87 -16.26
C ILE A 547 -38.02 29.00 -16.38
N GLN A 548 -38.42 28.64 -17.60
CA GLN A 548 -39.55 27.75 -17.90
C GLN A 548 -39.48 26.41 -17.16
N LYS A 549 -38.30 25.86 -16.90
CA LYS A 549 -38.16 24.61 -16.13
C LYS A 549 -38.78 24.69 -14.73
N SER A 550 -38.76 25.88 -14.12
CA SER A 550 -39.26 26.12 -12.77
C SER A 550 -40.53 26.97 -12.69
N LEU A 551 -40.83 27.74 -13.75
CA LEU A 551 -41.92 28.69 -13.82
C LEU A 551 -42.68 28.57 -15.15
N ASN A 552 -42.95 27.33 -15.60
CA ASN A 552 -43.55 27.09 -16.91
C ASN A 552 -44.89 27.81 -17.03
N SER A 553 -45.74 27.76 -16.00
CA SER A 553 -47.06 28.41 -15.99
C SER A 553 -47.02 29.93 -16.28
N LEU A 554 -45.91 30.60 -15.98
CA LEU A 554 -45.74 32.05 -16.20
C LEU A 554 -44.96 32.38 -17.49
N TYR A 555 -44.14 31.44 -17.97
CA TYR A 555 -43.17 31.69 -19.05
C TYR A 555 -43.33 30.76 -20.28
N LYS A 556 -44.39 29.94 -20.36
CA LYS A 556 -44.58 28.91 -21.39
C LYS A 556 -44.38 29.40 -22.83
N ASP A 557 -45.03 30.51 -23.19
CA ASP A 557 -45.04 31.03 -24.57
C ASP A 557 -44.15 32.28 -24.72
N ARG A 558 -43.11 32.38 -23.91
CA ARG A 558 -42.22 33.54 -23.89
C ARG A 558 -41.11 33.39 -24.91
N LEU A 559 -41.00 34.41 -25.76
CA LEU A 559 -39.89 34.57 -26.70
C LEU A 559 -38.77 35.40 -26.06
N CYS A 560 -37.68 35.56 -26.80
CA CYS A 560 -36.52 36.34 -26.38
C CYS A 560 -36.92 37.75 -25.90
N PRO A 561 -36.43 38.21 -24.72
CA PRO A 561 -36.71 39.56 -24.23
C PRO A 561 -36.17 40.68 -25.13
N ILE A 562 -35.32 40.38 -26.09
CA ILE A 562 -34.73 41.37 -26.98
C ILE A 562 -35.40 41.33 -28.36
N CYS A 563 -35.31 40.20 -29.08
CA CYS A 563 -35.86 40.15 -30.44
C CYS A 563 -37.34 39.80 -30.55
N GLU A 564 -37.94 39.25 -29.50
CA GLU A 564 -39.34 38.81 -29.49
C GLU A 564 -39.75 37.84 -30.61
N ASN A 565 -38.81 37.27 -31.36
CA ASN A 565 -39.09 36.45 -32.54
C ASN A 565 -38.82 34.95 -32.32
N GLU A 566 -37.82 34.60 -31.49
CA GLU A 566 -37.37 33.21 -31.28
C GLU A 566 -37.42 32.80 -29.80
N GLU A 567 -37.47 31.50 -29.52
CA GLU A 567 -37.27 30.96 -28.17
C GLU A 567 -35.83 31.26 -27.68
N GLU A 568 -35.69 31.84 -26.48
CA GLU A 568 -34.36 32.11 -25.92
C GLU A 568 -33.83 30.89 -25.15
N ASP A 569 -32.95 30.14 -25.80
CA ASP A 569 -32.06 29.17 -25.18
C ASP A 569 -30.70 29.79 -24.79
N PHE A 570 -29.75 28.98 -24.30
CA PHE A 570 -28.42 29.48 -23.92
C PHE A 570 -27.66 30.10 -25.11
N ASN A 571 -27.80 29.50 -26.29
CA ASN A 571 -27.06 29.88 -27.49
C ASN A 571 -27.64 31.15 -28.11
N HIS A 572 -28.96 31.27 -28.16
CA HIS A 572 -29.67 32.43 -28.67
C HIS A 572 -29.29 33.73 -27.93
N ILE A 573 -28.93 33.67 -26.64
CA ILE A 573 -28.43 34.85 -25.90
C ILE A 573 -27.27 35.54 -26.64
N TRP A 574 -26.40 34.74 -27.28
CA TRP A 574 -25.19 35.21 -27.95
C TRP A 574 -25.36 35.37 -29.47
N LEU A 575 -26.39 34.74 -30.05
CA LEU A 575 -26.65 34.74 -31.50
C LEU A 575 -27.86 35.58 -31.92
N CYS A 576 -28.58 36.19 -30.97
CA CYS A 576 -29.73 37.04 -31.24
C CYS A 576 -29.40 38.12 -32.29
N VAL A 577 -30.13 38.14 -33.40
CA VAL A 577 -29.89 39.02 -34.56
C VAL A 577 -29.86 40.49 -34.16
N ASP A 578 -30.81 40.91 -33.32
CA ASP A 578 -30.93 42.29 -32.82
C ASP A 578 -29.80 42.69 -31.86
N ARG A 579 -28.91 41.75 -31.52
CA ARG A 579 -27.73 41.97 -30.66
C ARG A 579 -26.41 41.71 -31.36
N SER A 580 -26.42 41.57 -32.68
CA SER A 580 -25.22 41.37 -33.48
C SER A 580 -24.17 42.46 -33.25
N LEU A 581 -24.58 43.73 -33.20
CA LEU A 581 -23.68 44.85 -32.92
C LEU A 581 -23.09 44.79 -31.50
N ASP A 582 -23.91 44.51 -30.49
CA ASP A 582 -23.46 44.31 -29.10
C ASP A 582 -22.40 43.18 -29.03
N MET A 583 -22.58 42.10 -29.80
CA MET A 583 -21.64 40.98 -29.85
C MET A 583 -20.31 41.35 -30.50
N LEU A 584 -20.35 42.11 -31.60
CA LEU A 584 -19.12 42.61 -32.25
C LEU A 584 -18.34 43.55 -31.32
N THR A 585 -19.05 44.39 -30.55
CA THR A 585 -18.43 45.21 -29.51
C THR A 585 -17.80 44.33 -28.42
N LEU A 586 -18.50 43.30 -27.94
CA LEU A 586 -17.98 42.37 -26.93
C LEU A 586 -16.71 41.65 -27.41
N VAL A 587 -16.69 41.16 -28.66
CA VAL A 587 -15.49 40.55 -29.26
C VAL A 587 -14.33 41.57 -29.31
N SER A 588 -14.60 42.80 -29.73
CA SER A 588 -13.58 43.85 -29.80
C SER A 588 -13.02 44.19 -28.41
N SER A 589 -13.88 44.38 -27.41
CA SER A 589 -13.47 44.65 -26.02
C SER A 589 -12.74 43.47 -25.38
N THR A 590 -13.05 42.23 -25.76
CA THR A 590 -12.31 41.06 -25.27
C THR A 590 -10.94 40.91 -25.90
N LYS A 591 -10.77 41.28 -27.18
CA LYS A 591 -9.45 41.39 -27.83
C LYS A 591 -8.58 42.43 -27.13
N THR A 592 -9.11 43.62 -26.84
CA THR A 592 -8.36 44.65 -26.11
C THR A 592 -8.02 44.19 -24.68
N ALA A 593 -8.96 43.54 -23.99
CA ALA A 593 -8.71 42.97 -22.66
C ALA A 593 -7.57 41.94 -22.66
N LEU A 594 -7.49 41.08 -23.68
CA LEU A 594 -6.38 40.12 -23.82
C LEU A 594 -5.04 40.85 -23.96
N LYS A 595 -4.97 41.84 -24.87
CA LYS A 595 -3.77 42.66 -25.09
C LYS A 595 -3.31 43.33 -23.80
N GLU A 596 -4.20 44.03 -23.12
CA GLU A 596 -3.88 44.73 -21.88
C GLU A 596 -3.45 43.78 -20.76
N SER A 597 -4.05 42.58 -20.66
CA SER A 597 -3.67 41.59 -19.65
C SER A 597 -2.29 40.99 -19.89
N ILE A 598 -1.86 40.88 -21.14
CA ILE A 598 -0.50 40.46 -21.49
C ILE A 598 0.47 41.61 -21.14
N LEU A 599 0.17 42.83 -21.59
CA LEU A 599 1.02 44.01 -21.34
C LEU A 599 1.20 44.33 -19.85
N SER A 600 0.20 44.11 -19.00
CA SER A 600 0.29 44.41 -17.57
C SER A 600 1.22 43.48 -16.78
N HIS A 601 1.71 42.39 -17.38
CA HIS A 601 2.55 41.37 -16.73
C HIS A 601 3.92 41.19 -17.38
N ILE A 602 4.20 41.94 -18.44
CA ILE A 602 5.48 41.91 -19.13
C ILE A 602 6.17 43.26 -18.87
N ASP A 603 7.16 43.24 -17.98
CA ASP A 603 8.13 44.32 -17.87
C ASP A 603 9.08 44.20 -19.05
N ASN A 604 8.80 44.87 -20.18
CA ASN A 604 9.79 45.35 -21.15
C ASN A 604 9.14 46.13 -22.31
N ASN A 605 9.67 47.33 -22.57
CA ASN A 605 9.30 48.25 -23.66
C ASN A 605 9.57 47.70 -25.09
N GLU A 606 10.00 46.44 -25.25
CA GLU A 606 10.43 45.84 -26.52
C GLU A 606 9.46 44.78 -27.08
N THR A 607 8.43 44.36 -26.33
CA THR A 607 7.46 43.37 -26.83
C THR A 607 6.29 44.05 -27.55
N HIS A 608 6.41 44.22 -28.86
CA HIS A 608 5.31 44.71 -29.68
C HIS A 608 4.33 43.56 -29.96
N ILE A 609 3.18 43.56 -29.28
CA ILE A 609 2.07 42.65 -29.62
C ILE A 609 1.32 43.25 -30.80
N ASP A 610 1.47 42.65 -31.97
CA ASP A 610 0.71 43.02 -33.15
C ASP A 610 -0.78 42.74 -32.94
N ASN A 611 -1.62 43.69 -33.31
CA ASN A 611 -3.07 43.51 -33.30
C ASN A 611 -3.50 42.44 -34.33
N GLN A 612 -2.72 42.24 -35.40
CA GLN A 612 -2.96 41.16 -36.37
C GLN A 612 -2.82 39.79 -35.72
N GLU A 613 -1.75 39.55 -34.93
CA GLU A 613 -1.56 38.27 -34.23
C GLU A 613 -2.71 37.92 -33.28
N ILE A 614 -3.29 38.92 -32.59
CA ILE A 614 -4.47 38.70 -31.74
C ILE A 614 -5.70 38.39 -32.59
N ASN A 615 -5.88 39.08 -33.70
CA ASN A 615 -7.03 38.89 -34.59
C ASN A 615 -7.00 37.52 -35.29
N ASP A 616 -5.82 36.99 -35.57
CA ASP A 616 -5.60 35.72 -36.26
C ASP A 616 -5.81 34.49 -35.36
N LEU A 617 -6.03 34.69 -34.05
CA LEU A 617 -6.38 33.59 -33.16
C LEU A 617 -7.73 32.98 -33.54
N ASP A 618 -7.75 31.66 -33.74
CA ASP A 618 -8.93 30.87 -34.10
C ASP A 618 -9.85 30.62 -32.89
N ILE A 619 -10.27 31.70 -32.23
CA ILE A 619 -11.12 31.71 -31.02
C ILE A 619 -12.24 32.75 -31.08
N TRP A 620 -12.30 33.56 -32.13
CA TRP A 620 -13.20 34.70 -32.24
C TRP A 620 -14.48 34.43 -33.05
N ASP A 621 -14.59 33.25 -33.70
CA ASP A 621 -15.81 32.88 -34.44
C ASP A 621 -16.99 32.74 -33.48
N ILE A 622 -18.09 33.42 -33.79
CA ILE A 622 -19.30 33.46 -32.95
C ILE A 622 -20.25 32.31 -33.32
N ASN A 623 -20.14 31.76 -34.54
CA ASN A 623 -21.02 30.70 -35.00
C ASN A 623 -20.82 29.42 -34.21
N ILE A 624 -21.90 28.67 -34.00
CA ILE A 624 -21.82 27.39 -33.29
C ILE A 624 -21.30 26.34 -34.26
N ASP A 625 -20.13 25.81 -33.94
CA ASP A 625 -19.55 24.63 -34.58
C ASP A 625 -19.34 23.54 -33.52
N ASN A 626 -19.63 22.28 -33.83
CA ASN A 626 -19.36 21.16 -32.93
C ASN A 626 -17.92 20.64 -33.03
N ASN A 627 -17.21 20.97 -34.10
CA ASN A 627 -15.89 20.43 -34.43
C ASN A 627 -14.75 21.44 -34.24
N LYS A 628 -15.07 22.72 -34.02
CA LYS A 628 -14.08 23.80 -33.84
C LYS A 628 -14.32 24.57 -32.56
N PHE A 629 -13.27 25.10 -31.95
CA PHE A 629 -13.42 25.98 -30.80
C PHE A 629 -14.00 27.34 -31.23
N THR A 630 -14.97 27.87 -30.49
CA THR A 630 -15.65 29.14 -30.84
C THR A 630 -15.58 30.15 -29.70
N PHE A 631 -15.89 31.41 -29.99
CA PHE A 631 -15.96 32.48 -29.00
C PHE A 631 -16.99 32.19 -27.89
N ILE A 632 -18.05 31.44 -28.20
CA ILE A 632 -19.02 30.99 -27.20
C ILE A 632 -18.38 30.01 -26.22
N ASP A 633 -17.49 29.12 -26.67
CA ASP A 633 -16.74 28.22 -25.77
C ASP A 633 -15.80 28.99 -24.86
N LEU A 634 -15.17 30.05 -25.40
CA LEU A 634 -14.41 30.99 -24.60
C LEU A 634 -15.33 31.65 -23.57
N ILE A 635 -16.50 32.18 -23.93
CA ILE A 635 -17.49 32.73 -22.98
C ILE A 635 -17.87 31.72 -21.89
N LYS A 636 -18.06 30.45 -22.23
CA LYS A 636 -18.42 29.37 -21.29
C LYS A 636 -17.37 29.17 -20.19
N GLY A 637 -16.09 29.29 -20.49
CA GLY A 637 -15.05 29.03 -19.48
C GLY A 637 -13.83 28.28 -20.01
N PHE A 638 -13.93 27.66 -21.18
CA PHE A 638 -12.87 26.82 -21.74
C PHE A 638 -11.74 27.65 -22.33
N ILE A 639 -10.50 27.18 -22.15
CA ILE A 639 -9.29 27.79 -22.69
C ILE A 639 -8.66 26.80 -23.69
N PRO A 640 -8.51 27.17 -24.97
CA PRO A 640 -7.84 26.32 -25.94
C PRO A 640 -6.33 26.36 -25.70
N LYS A 641 -5.62 25.24 -25.95
CA LYS A 641 -4.15 25.19 -25.84
C LYS A 641 -3.46 26.26 -26.67
N ASN A 642 -3.97 26.55 -27.85
CA ASN A 642 -3.43 27.58 -28.73
C ASN A 642 -3.32 28.95 -28.01
N LEU A 643 -4.33 29.31 -27.20
CA LEU A 643 -4.30 30.55 -26.42
C LEU A 643 -3.24 30.50 -25.31
N SER A 644 -3.12 29.38 -24.60
CA SER A 644 -2.06 29.21 -23.59
C SER A 644 -0.66 29.29 -24.22
N HIS A 645 -0.46 28.62 -25.36
CA HIS A 645 0.80 28.66 -26.09
C HIS A 645 1.13 30.05 -26.64
N PHE A 646 0.13 30.79 -27.12
CA PHE A 646 0.29 32.18 -27.52
C PHE A 646 0.81 33.04 -26.36
N ILE A 647 0.23 32.91 -25.17
CA ILE A 647 0.66 33.66 -23.98
C ILE A 647 2.03 33.18 -23.48
N ASP A 648 2.31 31.87 -23.53
CA ASP A 648 3.61 31.29 -23.15
C ASP A 648 4.79 31.85 -23.97
N ARG A 649 4.57 32.30 -25.22
CA ARG A 649 5.62 32.97 -26.02
C ARG A 649 6.15 34.23 -25.34
N PHE A 650 5.27 34.95 -24.66
CA PHE A 650 5.61 36.18 -23.96
C PHE A 650 6.02 35.91 -22.51
N SER A 651 5.42 34.88 -21.91
CA SER A 651 5.62 34.47 -20.54
C SER A 651 6.66 33.35 -20.46
N LYS A 652 7.93 33.69 -20.22
CA LYS A 652 9.03 32.71 -20.02
C LYS A 652 8.78 31.72 -18.85
N GLN A 653 7.70 31.89 -18.06
CA GLN A 653 7.34 31.05 -16.92
C GLN A 653 5.85 30.64 -16.93
N LYS A 654 5.56 29.34 -16.90
CA LYS A 654 4.16 28.80 -16.88
C LYS A 654 3.25 29.39 -15.78
N LYS A 655 3.82 29.80 -14.62
CA LYS A 655 3.04 30.42 -13.53
C LYS A 655 2.51 31.81 -13.91
N LEU A 656 3.26 32.55 -14.73
CA LEU A 656 2.87 33.87 -15.18
C LEU A 656 1.75 33.78 -16.23
N THR A 657 1.78 32.77 -17.10
CA THR A 657 0.70 32.43 -18.05
C THR A 657 -0.64 32.27 -17.36
N SER A 658 -0.71 31.48 -16.27
CA SER A 658 -1.95 31.32 -15.49
C SER A 658 -2.44 32.63 -14.86
N LYS A 659 -1.54 33.54 -14.45
CA LYS A 659 -1.91 34.87 -13.91
C LYS A 659 -2.48 35.78 -14.99
N ILE A 660 -1.86 35.82 -16.17
CA ILE A 660 -2.33 36.59 -17.33
C ILE A 660 -3.73 36.10 -17.73
N LEU A 661 -3.91 34.78 -17.87
CA LEU A 661 -5.20 34.17 -18.17
C LEU A 661 -6.27 34.52 -17.11
N TYR A 662 -5.90 34.57 -15.82
CA TYR A 662 -6.82 34.97 -14.76
C TYR A 662 -7.28 36.42 -14.93
N GLN A 663 -6.36 37.36 -15.15
CA GLN A 663 -6.72 38.76 -15.36
C GLN A 663 -7.54 38.97 -16.62
N PHE A 664 -7.15 38.34 -17.73
CA PHE A 664 -7.90 38.35 -18.98
C PHE A 664 -9.34 37.88 -18.74
N ARG A 665 -9.51 36.78 -18.01
CA ARG A 665 -10.83 36.24 -17.63
C ARG A 665 -11.66 37.20 -16.79
N MET A 666 -11.03 37.93 -15.87
CA MET A 666 -11.73 38.89 -15.03
C MET A 666 -12.25 40.07 -15.85
N LYS A 667 -11.41 40.63 -16.74
CA LYS A 667 -11.82 41.70 -17.67
C LYS A 667 -12.92 41.23 -18.63
N MET A 668 -12.75 40.07 -19.27
CA MET A 668 -13.78 39.48 -20.12
C MET A 668 -15.10 39.27 -19.36
N GLY A 669 -15.04 38.76 -18.12
CA GLY A 669 -16.21 38.59 -17.27
C GLY A 669 -16.92 39.91 -16.96
N HIS A 670 -16.19 41.02 -16.82
CA HIS A 670 -16.78 42.34 -16.66
C HIS A 670 -17.62 42.71 -17.89
N HIS A 671 -17.05 42.67 -19.10
CA HIS A 671 -17.76 42.98 -20.34
C HIS A 671 -18.99 42.07 -20.54
N ILE A 672 -18.85 40.76 -20.31
CA ILE A 672 -19.97 39.81 -20.44
C ILE A 672 -21.11 40.17 -19.47
N PHE A 673 -20.83 40.40 -18.19
CA PHE A 673 -21.90 40.50 -17.18
C PHE A 673 -22.43 41.92 -16.97
N HIS A 674 -21.59 42.94 -17.13
CA HIS A 674 -21.97 44.33 -16.87
C HIS A 674 -22.40 45.08 -18.13
N GLU A 675 -21.85 44.74 -19.30
CA GLU A 675 -22.16 45.44 -20.55
C GLU A 675 -23.12 44.64 -21.43
N TYR A 676 -22.94 43.32 -21.54
CA TYR A 676 -23.77 42.49 -22.41
C TYR A 676 -25.01 41.90 -21.71
N TRP A 677 -24.82 41.14 -20.63
CA TRP A 677 -25.89 40.41 -19.93
C TRP A 677 -26.84 41.35 -19.17
N LEU A 678 -26.33 42.46 -18.64
CA LEU A 678 -27.13 43.41 -17.85
C LEU A 678 -28.25 44.05 -18.69
N LYS A 679 -27.96 44.44 -19.94
CA LYS A 679 -28.96 44.99 -20.87
C LYS A 679 -30.15 44.05 -21.03
N ARG A 680 -29.88 42.77 -21.31
CA ARG A 680 -30.92 41.74 -21.40
C ARG A 680 -31.70 41.55 -20.11
N CYS A 681 -31.04 41.62 -18.95
CA CYS A 681 -31.73 41.53 -17.66
C CYS A 681 -32.71 42.69 -17.44
N GLN A 682 -32.31 43.91 -17.84
CA GLN A 682 -33.14 45.10 -17.71
C GLN A 682 -34.38 45.01 -18.61
N GLU A 683 -34.23 44.56 -19.86
CA GLU A 683 -35.38 44.36 -20.76
C GLU A 683 -36.33 43.27 -20.26
N MET A 684 -35.82 42.15 -19.74
CA MET A 684 -36.69 41.14 -19.11
C MET A 684 -37.42 41.69 -17.89
N GLU A 685 -36.75 42.51 -17.06
CA GLU A 685 -37.39 43.11 -15.88
C GLU A 685 -38.49 44.10 -16.26
N LYS A 686 -38.30 44.90 -17.33
CA LYS A 686 -39.35 45.78 -17.86
C LYS A 686 -40.58 44.97 -18.27
N LYS A 687 -40.41 43.95 -19.12
CA LYS A 687 -41.51 43.09 -19.58
C LYS A 687 -42.22 42.36 -18.44
N ASP A 688 -41.46 41.89 -17.45
CA ASP A 688 -42.04 41.27 -16.24
C ASP A 688 -42.90 42.27 -15.46
N LYS A 689 -42.48 43.53 -15.34
CA LYS A 689 -43.25 44.60 -14.67
C LYS A 689 -44.52 44.93 -15.43
N ASP A 690 -44.43 45.08 -16.75
CA ASP A 690 -45.58 45.40 -17.62
C ASP A 690 -46.68 44.34 -17.52
N LEU A 691 -46.29 43.10 -17.20
CA LEU A 691 -47.20 41.95 -17.08
C LEU A 691 -47.53 41.60 -15.62
N GLY A 692 -47.19 42.47 -14.67
CA GLY A 692 -47.51 42.30 -13.26
C GLY A 692 -46.77 41.14 -12.56
N ILE A 693 -45.72 40.59 -13.19
CA ILE A 693 -44.98 39.45 -12.66
C ILE A 693 -43.98 39.92 -11.60
N ASN A 694 -44.45 39.98 -10.35
CA ASN A 694 -43.62 40.30 -9.20
C ASN A 694 -42.98 39.05 -8.56
N LYS A 695 -42.03 39.27 -7.63
CA LYS A 695 -41.32 38.19 -6.93
C LYS A 695 -42.26 37.24 -6.17
N ASN A 696 -43.38 37.72 -5.64
CA ASN A 696 -44.33 36.89 -4.90
C ASN A 696 -45.10 35.96 -5.83
N LEU A 697 -45.49 36.44 -7.01
CA LEU A 697 -46.12 35.63 -8.04
C LEU A 697 -45.17 34.52 -8.52
N LYS A 698 -43.92 34.86 -8.82
CA LYS A 698 -42.89 33.86 -9.17
C LYS A 698 -42.74 32.78 -8.08
N LYS A 699 -42.72 33.17 -6.81
CA LYS A 699 -42.64 32.20 -5.69
C LYS A 699 -43.85 31.25 -5.63
N ARG A 700 -45.07 31.74 -5.90
CA ARG A 700 -46.29 30.92 -5.89
C ARG A 700 -46.32 29.88 -7.00
N HIS A 701 -45.77 30.23 -8.17
CA HIS A 701 -45.75 29.34 -9.34
C HIS A 701 -44.48 28.49 -9.45
N TYR A 702 -43.53 28.64 -8.51
CA TYR A 702 -42.28 27.90 -8.55
C TYR A 702 -42.53 26.40 -8.33
N GLY A 703 -42.18 25.60 -9.33
CA GLY A 703 -42.29 24.13 -9.27
C GLY A 703 -43.70 23.58 -9.40
N VAL A 704 -44.70 24.43 -9.69
CA VAL A 704 -46.10 24.00 -9.89
C VAL A 704 -46.27 23.27 -11.21
N ASP A 705 -45.72 23.84 -12.29
CA ASP A 705 -45.60 23.22 -13.61
C ASP A 705 -44.13 23.21 -14.02
N CYS A 706 -43.50 22.04 -14.00
CA CYS A 706 -42.11 21.85 -14.40
C CYS A 706 -42.02 21.28 -15.80
N LEU A 707 -41.18 21.88 -16.65
CA LEU A 707 -40.90 21.38 -17.99
C LEU A 707 -39.49 20.78 -18.07
N TYR A 708 -39.40 19.46 -18.27
CA TYR A 708 -38.12 18.76 -18.44
C TYR A 708 -37.93 18.34 -19.90
N ARG A 709 -37.07 19.04 -20.63
CA ARG A 709 -36.63 18.62 -21.98
C ARG A 709 -35.43 17.68 -21.84
N LEU A 710 -35.52 16.47 -22.40
CA LEU A 710 -34.41 15.53 -22.49
C LEU A 710 -33.38 16.05 -23.51
N ARG A 711 -32.11 16.12 -23.12
CA ARG A 711 -31.02 16.45 -24.04
C ARG A 711 -30.65 15.22 -24.85
N GLN A 712 -30.34 15.41 -26.14
CA GLN A 712 -29.86 14.35 -27.02
C GLN A 712 -28.57 13.71 -26.48
N GLN A 713 -28.43 12.41 -26.70
CA GLN A 713 -27.19 11.69 -26.39
C GLN A 713 -26.14 11.98 -27.45
N SER A 714 -24.90 12.21 -27.00
CA SER A 714 -23.77 12.37 -27.90
C SER A 714 -23.23 11.00 -28.32
N THR A 715 -22.81 10.88 -29.57
CA THR A 715 -22.12 9.72 -30.16
C THR A 715 -20.61 9.74 -29.96
N ILE A 716 -20.05 10.82 -29.38
CA ILE A 716 -18.60 10.95 -29.13
C ILE A 716 -18.19 10.02 -27.99
N ASN A 717 -17.10 9.27 -28.17
CA ASN A 717 -16.53 8.37 -27.16
C ASN A 717 -16.34 9.08 -25.81
N LYS A 718 -16.61 8.36 -24.73
CA LYS A 718 -16.48 8.84 -23.35
C LYS A 718 -15.14 8.40 -22.77
N TYR A 719 -14.64 9.18 -21.83
CA TYR A 719 -13.50 8.75 -21.00
C TYR A 719 -13.97 7.69 -20.01
N GLU A 720 -13.21 6.61 -19.89
CA GLU A 720 -13.50 5.52 -18.95
C GLU A 720 -12.22 5.12 -18.21
N ASP A 721 -12.38 4.48 -17.06
CA ASP A 721 -11.33 3.78 -16.32
C ASP A 721 -10.09 4.58 -15.85
N LEU A 722 -10.19 5.92 -15.72
CA LEU A 722 -9.12 6.74 -15.16
C LEU A 722 -7.79 6.60 -15.92
N ILE A 723 -7.85 6.53 -17.26
CA ILE A 723 -6.68 6.28 -18.12
C ILE A 723 -5.55 7.27 -17.85
N GLY A 724 -5.85 8.54 -17.56
CA GLY A 724 -4.81 9.52 -17.17
C GLY A 724 -4.01 9.10 -15.92
N ILE A 725 -4.64 8.44 -14.94
CA ILE A 725 -3.96 7.88 -13.76
C ILE A 725 -3.15 6.65 -14.15
N ARG A 726 -3.72 5.79 -15.00
CA ARG A 726 -3.06 4.61 -15.54
C ARG A 726 -1.74 5.00 -16.22
N ASN A 727 -1.78 5.96 -17.13
CA ASN A 727 -0.62 6.45 -17.86
C ASN A 727 0.41 7.12 -16.93
N ASN A 728 -0.04 7.80 -15.89
CA ASN A 728 0.88 8.36 -14.92
C ASN A 728 1.57 7.29 -14.05
N ILE A 729 0.88 6.20 -13.72
CA ILE A 729 1.48 5.09 -12.97
C ILE A 729 2.46 4.32 -13.85
N TYR A 730 2.08 3.97 -15.07
CA TYR A 730 2.97 3.18 -15.95
C TYR A 730 4.09 4.02 -16.57
N TYR A 731 3.79 5.23 -17.02
CA TYR A 731 4.69 6.04 -17.84
C TYR A 731 5.15 7.34 -17.17
N GLY A 732 4.68 7.66 -15.96
CA GLY A 732 5.05 8.92 -15.29
C GLY A 732 4.51 10.18 -15.96
N SER A 733 3.57 10.07 -16.91
CA SER A 733 3.00 11.20 -17.67
C SER A 733 2.24 12.20 -16.79
N ASP A 734 2.07 13.44 -17.24
CA ASP A 734 1.18 14.39 -16.56
C ASP A 734 -0.28 13.90 -16.70
N ILE A 735 -0.97 13.77 -15.56
CA ILE A 735 -2.31 13.21 -15.48
C ILE A 735 -3.33 14.12 -16.15
N LEU A 736 -3.19 15.43 -15.97
CA LEU A 736 -4.07 16.40 -16.62
C LEU A 736 -3.69 16.57 -18.09
N GLY A 737 -2.39 16.45 -18.41
CA GLY A 737 -1.87 16.45 -19.77
C GLY A 737 -2.53 15.43 -20.69
N TYR A 738 -2.90 14.25 -20.16
CA TYR A 738 -3.64 13.24 -20.93
C TYR A 738 -4.96 13.78 -21.50
N TYR A 739 -5.69 14.55 -20.71
CA TYR A 739 -6.97 15.10 -21.13
C TYR A 739 -6.82 16.39 -21.94
N ASP A 740 -5.63 17.00 -21.95
CA ASP A 740 -5.40 18.24 -22.66
C ASP A 740 -5.34 18.01 -24.19
N SER A 741 -5.03 16.78 -24.66
CA SER A 741 -4.92 16.42 -26.09
C SER A 741 -5.96 15.40 -26.52
N CYS A 742 -6.38 15.51 -27.78
CA CYS A 742 -7.26 14.56 -28.45
C CYS A 742 -6.64 13.17 -28.55
N THR A 743 -6.76 12.36 -27.50
CA THR A 743 -6.55 10.92 -27.58
C THR A 743 -7.70 10.22 -26.83
N PRO A 744 -8.54 9.44 -27.52
CA PRO A 744 -9.24 8.34 -26.88
C PRO A 744 -8.23 7.44 -26.15
#